data_AF-A0A316W3I4-F1
#
_entry.id   AF-A0A316W3I4-F1
#
_cell.length_a   1.000
_cell.length_b   1.000
_cell.length_c   1.000
_cell.angle_alpha   90.00
_cell.angle_beta   90.00
_cell.angle_gamma   90.00
#
_symmetry.space_group_name_H-M   'P 1'
#
loop_
_entity.id
_entity.type
_entity.pdbx_description
1 polymer ?
#
loop_
_entity_poly.entity_id
_entity_poly.type
_entity_poly.pdbx_seq_one_letter_code
_entity_poly.pdbx_strand_id
1 'polypeptide(L)'
;MSLFRASQRITVSTARNGQRARGLATPAAGGVPLASRHPSRRPPYERLLKQLKVVRETIDRPLTLAEKILYSHLIDPRQTLSGAGKDPSNVRAKRYLPLQVDRLAMQDASAQMALLQFMTCGLPQAAVPASVHCDHLIQAFEGAAADLKRSIASNSEVFAFLESACKKYGIEFWGPGSGIIHQIVLENYAAPGLLMLGTDSHTPNASGLGCLAIGVGGADAVDALTATPWELQAPKVLNINLTGTLSPWCTPKDIILHVVGALTVRGGTGNILEYTGPGLSTLPATGLATMANMGAEMGATTSAFAYTEPMGAYLAATGRGHIAKDAQGAQSLLQPDTGAEYDSRLEVNLDNLEPTINGPFTPDLATPLSTFVARAKAGDYVKDAKLSAALIGSCTNSSYADMARCASLARQATERGMKVATSFDVTPGSEQVRATVERDGIQEDLAKAGARVLANACGPCIGQWDRRELKGEENVILTSFNRNFRGRNDGNAKTQNMLASPEIVTAMAFAGRLDFNPITDTLKAPDGSDFRFEPPSGEELPSRGFTPGDESYLPRPCPEPIASTPIAISPTSSRLEPLEAFDTPFKSGNYELSDMKCLLRIRGKCTTDHISAAGPWLKYKGHLSNLAENTLIGAMNDQDGQVNSAHDLEGDVRDTIPSIAKRYKARSQPWMLVADHNYGEGSAREHAALQPRFFGCQLILARSIARIAETNLRKQGVLTLLFADENDYSKIDAGDAVQTVNLADLLKPDGDLETQVRVRVTKPDGKAFEIATKHSLSPAHLAWIRAGSALNLIREQAALAASHSSAPFSATGSAPTPTPPSPAGGARVRSMSTFALQKRGYATAPKSSGGTYGRPSNDGPVDSNTDSMRRMIFPDAAPAAGSAQAALHSALPYPVEVHDTIMRAWNLHRREQREAQRKDLNVKRSRMEEACAALKKQSPKLFAQAAYRVAPNKRHPDEQARLVKLGLAGGEGGKSEEGETVLVGAEARRKARTLASQRLHGLFPREMRAPTDTPSRNGWPAYQAPDES
;
A
#
# COMPACT_ATOMS: atom_id res chain seq x y z
N MET A 1 -50.43 -14.58 -53.92
CA MET A 1 -50.57 -14.59 -55.38
C MET A 1 -49.57 -15.59 -55.95
N SER A 2 -50.10 -16.56 -56.71
CA SER A 2 -49.45 -17.72 -57.31
C SER A 2 -48.63 -17.36 -58.55
N LEU A 3 -47.62 -18.19 -58.89
CA LEU A 3 -47.30 -18.78 -60.22
C LEU A 3 -45.80 -19.17 -60.27
N PHE A 4 -45.35 -20.42 -60.10
CA PHE A 4 -45.42 -21.65 -60.94
C PHE A 4 -44.71 -21.63 -62.31
N ARG A 5 -43.67 -22.47 -62.47
CA ARG A 5 -43.37 -23.51 -63.51
C ARG A 5 -41.87 -23.59 -63.86
N ALA A 6 -41.18 -24.72 -63.60
CA ALA A 6 -41.13 -26.04 -64.31
C ALA A 6 -39.96 -26.06 -65.33
N SER A 7 -38.88 -26.86 -65.20
CA SER A 7 -38.66 -28.33 -65.09
C SER A 7 -38.34 -29.03 -66.43
N GLN A 8 -37.44 -30.05 -66.34
CA GLN A 8 -37.14 -31.19 -67.26
C GLN A 8 -35.93 -31.03 -68.20
N ARG A 9 -35.04 -32.02 -68.45
CA ARG A 9 -35.09 -33.52 -68.44
C ARG A 9 -33.65 -34.12 -68.40
N ILE A 10 -33.32 -35.11 -67.56
CA ILE A 10 -33.32 -36.61 -67.70
C ILE A 10 -32.10 -37.22 -68.42
N THR A 11 -31.32 -38.07 -67.70
CA THR A 11 -31.08 -39.51 -68.04
C THR A 11 -30.52 -40.30 -66.84
N VAL A 12 -30.96 -41.55 -66.71
CA VAL A 12 -30.72 -42.52 -65.62
C VAL A 12 -29.92 -43.72 -66.19
N SER A 13 -28.95 -44.26 -65.44
CA SER A 13 -28.53 -45.67 -65.56
C SER A 13 -27.77 -46.22 -64.33
N THR A 14 -28.50 -46.98 -63.51
CA THR A 14 -28.21 -48.24 -62.75
C THR A 14 -26.84 -48.61 -62.11
N ALA A 15 -26.94 -48.90 -60.79
CA ALA A 15 -26.32 -50.02 -60.00
C ALA A 15 -24.78 -50.01 -59.78
N ARG A 16 -24.16 -50.36 -58.62
CA ARG A 16 -24.50 -51.22 -57.46
C ARG A 16 -23.55 -50.87 -56.27
N ASN A 17 -24.06 -51.08 -55.04
CA ASN A 17 -23.39 -51.40 -53.77
C ASN A 17 -22.10 -50.69 -53.27
N GLY A 18 -22.22 -50.09 -52.09
CA GLY A 18 -21.10 -49.80 -51.19
C GLY A 18 -21.49 -48.78 -50.11
N GLN A 19 -21.47 -49.20 -48.84
CA GLN A 19 -21.95 -48.47 -47.66
C GLN A 19 -21.51 -46.98 -47.59
N ARG A 20 -22.47 -46.06 -47.39
CA ARG A 20 -22.19 -44.66 -47.04
C ARG A 20 -22.04 -44.53 -45.51
N ALA A 21 -20.82 -44.39 -45.04
CA ALA A 21 -20.54 -43.74 -43.76
C ALA A 21 -20.87 -42.24 -43.88
N ARG A 22 -21.59 -41.68 -42.90
CA ARG A 22 -21.87 -40.25 -42.80
C ARG A 22 -20.56 -39.52 -42.45
N GLY A 23 -19.97 -38.81 -43.42
CA GLY A 23 -18.94 -37.82 -43.15
C GLY A 23 -19.60 -36.50 -42.72
N LEU A 24 -19.49 -36.15 -41.44
CA LEU A 24 -19.70 -34.79 -40.97
C LEU A 24 -18.45 -33.98 -41.32
N ALA A 25 -18.59 -32.97 -42.17
CA ALA A 25 -17.55 -31.98 -42.40
C ALA A 25 -17.47 -31.07 -41.18
N THR A 26 -16.46 -31.26 -40.33
CA THR A 26 -16.07 -30.32 -39.28
C THR A 26 -15.34 -29.15 -39.96
N PRO A 27 -15.73 -27.88 -39.77
CA PRO A 27 -14.85 -26.77 -40.12
C PRO A 27 -13.63 -26.88 -39.21
N ALA A 28 -12.45 -26.90 -39.80
CA ALA A 28 -11.20 -26.91 -39.06
C ALA A 28 -11.16 -25.71 -38.11
N ALA A 29 -11.34 -25.97 -36.81
CA ALA A 29 -10.94 -25.05 -35.77
C ALA A 29 -9.43 -24.83 -35.96
N GLY A 30 -9.05 -23.58 -36.26
CA GLY A 30 -7.66 -23.16 -36.19
C GLY A 30 -7.16 -23.50 -34.79
N GLY A 31 -6.33 -24.54 -34.71
CA GLY A 31 -5.83 -25.07 -33.45
C GLY A 31 -4.97 -24.02 -32.77
N VAL A 32 -5.48 -23.46 -31.67
CA VAL A 32 -4.62 -22.79 -30.70
C VAL A 32 -3.62 -23.86 -30.20
N PRO A 33 -2.30 -23.65 -30.35
CA PRO A 33 -1.31 -24.65 -29.96
C PRO A 33 -1.49 -25.08 -28.49
N LEU A 34 -1.11 -26.34 -28.20
CA LEU A 34 -1.09 -26.93 -26.85
C LEU A 34 -0.20 -26.16 -25.83
N ALA A 35 0.50 -25.11 -26.25
CA ALA A 35 1.18 -24.13 -25.38
C ALA A 35 0.22 -23.25 -24.54
N SER A 36 -1.10 -23.46 -24.65
CA SER A 36 -2.16 -22.56 -24.15
C SER A 36 -2.69 -22.83 -22.73
N ARG A 37 -2.12 -23.77 -21.97
CA ARG A 37 -2.50 -23.99 -20.55
C ARG A 37 -1.38 -23.51 -19.63
N HIS A 38 -1.34 -22.21 -19.38
CA HIS A 38 -0.49 -21.65 -18.34
C HIS A 38 -1.01 -22.12 -16.97
N PRO A 39 -0.32 -23.06 -16.27
CA PRO A 39 -0.91 -23.76 -15.13
C PRO A 39 -1.29 -22.82 -13.99
N SER A 40 -0.53 -21.74 -13.80
CA SER A 40 -0.76 -20.74 -12.75
C SER A 40 -1.92 -19.77 -12.99
N ARG A 41 -2.61 -19.84 -14.15
CA ARG A 41 -3.80 -19.02 -14.43
C ARG A 41 -5.08 -19.68 -13.94
N ARG A 42 -5.08 -21.01 -13.77
CA ARG A 42 -6.26 -21.79 -13.41
C ARG A 42 -6.37 -21.86 -11.87
N PRO A 43 -7.44 -21.34 -11.25
CA PRO A 43 -7.67 -21.52 -9.83
C PRO A 43 -7.74 -23.01 -9.48
N PRO A 44 -7.27 -23.43 -8.28
CA PRO A 44 -7.33 -24.81 -7.85
C PRO A 44 -8.76 -25.18 -7.40
N TYR A 45 -9.75 -25.06 -8.30
CA TYR A 45 -11.19 -25.17 -7.99
C TYR A 45 -11.55 -26.45 -7.25
N GLU A 46 -10.93 -27.59 -7.56
CA GLU A 46 -11.18 -28.83 -6.84
C GLU A 46 -10.83 -28.70 -5.34
N ARG A 47 -9.67 -28.12 -5.02
CA ARG A 47 -9.24 -27.84 -3.64
C ARG A 47 -10.17 -26.83 -2.99
N LEU A 48 -10.47 -25.72 -3.68
CA LEU A 48 -11.31 -24.65 -3.15
C LEU A 48 -12.74 -25.12 -2.86
N LEU A 49 -13.34 -25.92 -3.74
CA LEU A 49 -14.67 -26.49 -3.53
C LEU A 49 -14.69 -27.51 -2.39
N LYS A 50 -13.61 -28.28 -2.19
CA LYS A 50 -13.47 -29.17 -1.02
C LYS A 50 -13.36 -28.34 0.27
N GLN A 51 -12.54 -27.29 0.29
CA GLN A 51 -12.43 -26.40 1.45
C GLN A 51 -13.75 -25.68 1.74
N LEU A 52 -14.48 -25.23 0.72
CA LEU A 52 -15.79 -24.61 0.88
C LEU A 52 -16.79 -25.54 1.58
N LYS A 53 -16.75 -26.85 1.32
CA LYS A 53 -17.57 -27.83 2.06
C LYS A 53 -17.23 -27.83 3.56
N VAL A 54 -15.94 -27.87 3.90
CA VAL A 54 -15.48 -27.80 5.30
C VAL A 54 -15.88 -26.48 5.97
N VAL A 55 -15.78 -25.36 5.25
CA VAL A 55 -16.24 -24.05 5.73
C VAL A 55 -17.73 -24.09 6.04
N ARG A 56 -18.55 -24.66 5.15
CA ARG A 56 -20.01 -24.79 5.35
C ARG A 56 -20.40 -25.74 6.49
N GLU A 57 -19.59 -26.76 6.75
CA GLU A 57 -19.77 -27.62 7.94
C GLU A 57 -19.44 -26.87 9.25
N THR A 58 -18.60 -25.83 9.18
CA THR A 58 -18.11 -25.08 10.34
C THR A 58 -18.94 -23.81 10.61
N ILE A 59 -19.46 -23.17 9.56
CA ILE A 59 -20.26 -21.93 9.61
C ILE A 59 -21.68 -22.23 9.10
N ASP A 60 -22.67 -22.17 10.01
CA ASP A 60 -24.10 -22.37 9.71
C ASP A 60 -24.82 -21.06 9.37
N ARG A 61 -24.37 -20.39 8.29
CA ARG A 61 -25.05 -19.23 7.69
C ARG A 61 -24.66 -19.01 6.22
N PRO A 62 -25.45 -18.25 5.45
CA PRO A 62 -25.04 -17.77 4.13
C PRO A 62 -23.74 -16.97 4.16
N LEU A 63 -22.89 -17.18 3.16
CA LEU A 63 -21.61 -16.50 2.99
C LEU A 63 -21.66 -15.49 1.85
N THR A 64 -21.02 -14.34 2.04
CA THR A 64 -20.77 -13.41 0.94
C THR A 64 -19.76 -14.01 -0.05
N LEU A 65 -19.62 -13.43 -1.24
CA LEU A 65 -18.61 -13.89 -2.20
C LEU A 65 -17.19 -13.77 -1.62
N ALA A 66 -16.89 -12.63 -1.00
CA ALA A 66 -15.60 -12.39 -0.38
C ALA A 66 -15.25 -13.46 0.68
N GLU A 67 -16.22 -13.83 1.51
CA GLU A 67 -16.05 -14.88 2.53
C GLU A 67 -15.82 -16.25 1.90
N LYS A 68 -16.59 -16.62 0.86
CA LYS A 68 -16.39 -17.89 0.15
C LYS A 68 -14.98 -18.03 -0.39
N ILE A 69 -14.47 -16.99 -1.04
CA ILE A 69 -13.11 -17.02 -1.60
C ILE A 69 -12.09 -17.05 -0.45
N LEU A 70 -12.12 -16.11 0.51
CA LEU A 70 -11.15 -16.08 1.61
C LEU A 70 -11.14 -17.37 2.44
N TYR A 71 -12.31 -17.86 2.86
CA TYR A 71 -12.39 -19.01 3.76
C TYR A 71 -11.99 -20.32 3.07
N SER A 72 -12.19 -20.43 1.75
CA SER A 72 -11.71 -21.59 0.97
C SER A 72 -10.19 -21.58 0.76
N HIS A 73 -9.51 -20.46 1.04
CA HIS A 73 -8.04 -20.33 1.00
C HIS A 73 -7.38 -20.45 2.37
N LEU A 74 -8.14 -20.72 3.44
CA LEU A 74 -7.55 -20.96 4.75
C LEU A 74 -6.66 -22.22 4.75
N ILE A 75 -5.55 -22.14 5.50
CA ILE A 75 -4.67 -23.30 5.73
C ILE A 75 -5.46 -24.43 6.41
N ASP A 76 -6.18 -24.10 7.49
CA ASP A 76 -7.12 -24.99 8.16
C ASP A 76 -8.42 -24.23 8.49
N PRO A 77 -9.48 -24.37 7.68
CA PRO A 77 -10.74 -23.69 7.94
C PRO A 77 -11.45 -24.21 9.20
N ARG A 78 -11.32 -25.50 9.55
CA ARG A 78 -12.00 -26.08 10.72
C ARG A 78 -11.43 -25.51 12.01
N GLN A 79 -10.10 -25.39 12.08
CA GLN A 79 -9.43 -24.75 13.22
C GLN A 79 -9.69 -23.24 13.25
N THR A 80 -9.46 -22.55 12.14
CA THR A 80 -9.53 -21.07 12.08
C THR A 80 -10.93 -20.54 12.36
N LEU A 81 -11.97 -21.25 11.90
CA LEU A 81 -13.37 -20.84 12.02
C LEU A 81 -14.11 -21.52 13.19
N SER A 82 -13.41 -22.34 13.98
CA SER A 82 -14.00 -23.01 15.15
C SER A 82 -14.66 -22.01 16.10
N GLY A 83 -15.87 -22.32 16.55
CA GLY A 83 -16.64 -21.47 17.47
C GLY A 83 -17.08 -20.12 16.88
N ALA A 84 -17.00 -19.91 15.56
CA ALA A 84 -17.51 -18.68 14.93
C ALA A 84 -19.05 -18.58 15.06
N GLY A 85 -19.76 -19.70 14.97
CA GLY A 85 -21.23 -19.74 15.05
C GLY A 85 -21.88 -19.00 13.87
N LYS A 86 -23.10 -18.48 14.10
CA LYS A 86 -23.90 -17.80 13.07
C LYS A 86 -23.58 -16.31 12.92
N ASP A 87 -23.10 -15.64 13.96
CA ASP A 87 -22.84 -14.19 13.90
C ASP A 87 -21.55 -13.91 13.09
N PRO A 88 -21.63 -13.22 11.93
CA PRO A 88 -20.45 -12.86 11.14
C PRO A 88 -19.43 -12.03 11.93
N SER A 89 -19.87 -11.27 12.94
CA SER A 89 -19.00 -10.44 13.78
C SER A 89 -18.00 -11.27 14.61
N ASN A 90 -18.20 -12.57 14.78
CA ASN A 90 -17.27 -13.45 15.47
C ASN A 90 -16.00 -13.75 14.66
N VAL A 91 -16.03 -13.45 13.35
CA VAL A 91 -14.88 -13.57 12.45
C VAL A 91 -14.46 -12.18 11.97
N ARG A 92 -15.38 -11.44 11.32
CA ARG A 92 -15.10 -10.14 10.70
C ARG A 92 -14.55 -9.13 11.69
N ALA A 93 -13.48 -8.44 11.32
CA ALA A 93 -12.68 -7.50 12.11
C ALA A 93 -12.07 -8.06 13.42
N LYS A 94 -12.26 -9.35 13.76
CA LYS A 94 -11.76 -9.95 15.01
C LYS A 94 -10.66 -10.97 14.79
N ARG A 95 -10.83 -11.90 13.84
CA ARG A 95 -9.89 -13.01 13.62
C ARG A 95 -8.87 -12.67 12.54
N TYR A 96 -7.66 -13.21 12.68
CA TYR A 96 -6.69 -13.28 11.60
C TYR A 96 -6.86 -14.58 10.82
N LEU A 97 -6.79 -14.48 9.50
CA LEU A 97 -6.98 -15.56 8.56
C LEU A 97 -5.59 -15.95 8.03
N PRO A 98 -5.05 -17.13 8.39
CA PRO A 98 -3.86 -17.67 7.74
C PRO A 98 -4.24 -18.21 6.37
N LEU A 99 -3.84 -17.51 5.31
CA LEU A 99 -4.28 -17.77 3.94
C LEU A 99 -3.15 -18.36 3.09
N GLN A 100 -3.53 -19.31 2.24
CA GLN A 100 -2.69 -19.80 1.16
C GLN A 100 -2.91 -18.94 -0.09
N VAL A 101 -1.85 -18.24 -0.51
CA VAL A 101 -1.85 -17.39 -1.71
C VAL A 101 -1.64 -18.27 -2.95
N ASP A 102 -2.40 -18.03 -4.02
CA ASP A 102 -2.25 -18.81 -5.26
C ASP A 102 -1.13 -18.24 -6.16
N ARG A 103 -0.92 -16.92 -6.14
CA ARG A 103 0.10 -16.25 -6.96
C ARG A 103 0.49 -14.87 -6.44
N LEU A 104 1.62 -14.37 -6.93
CA LEU A 104 2.15 -13.04 -6.65
C LEU A 104 2.45 -12.24 -7.93
N ALA A 105 2.20 -10.93 -7.93
CA ALA A 105 2.67 -10.01 -8.97
C ALA A 105 3.42 -8.84 -8.34
N MET A 106 4.61 -8.52 -8.85
CA MET A 106 5.46 -7.44 -8.34
C MET A 106 5.79 -6.44 -9.43
N GLN A 107 5.89 -5.17 -9.08
CA GLN A 107 6.34 -4.11 -9.99
C GLN A 107 7.78 -3.70 -9.65
N ASP A 108 8.54 -3.24 -10.64
CA ASP A 108 9.99 -2.97 -10.55
C ASP A 108 10.43 -2.05 -9.41
N ALA A 109 9.62 -1.07 -8.99
CA ALA A 109 9.93 -0.20 -7.87
C ALA A 109 9.76 -0.85 -6.48
N SER A 110 9.00 -1.94 -6.34
CA SER A 110 8.87 -2.70 -5.08
C SER A 110 9.50 -4.09 -5.13
N ALA A 111 9.62 -4.69 -6.32
CA ALA A 111 10.27 -5.97 -6.56
C ALA A 111 11.74 -5.97 -6.12
N GLN A 112 12.43 -4.83 -6.17
CA GLN A 112 13.81 -4.69 -5.73
C GLN A 112 14.02 -5.24 -4.31
N MET A 113 13.33 -4.65 -3.33
CA MET A 113 13.49 -5.03 -1.91
C MET A 113 12.83 -6.38 -1.60
N ALA A 114 11.73 -6.74 -2.27
CA ALA A 114 11.10 -8.04 -2.11
C ALA A 114 12.04 -9.19 -2.53
N LEU A 115 12.71 -9.07 -3.69
CA LEU A 115 13.64 -10.07 -4.18
C LEU A 115 14.94 -10.09 -3.37
N LEU A 116 15.46 -8.93 -2.95
CA LEU A 116 16.62 -8.88 -2.05
C LEU A 116 16.34 -9.59 -0.73
N GLN A 117 15.15 -9.40 -0.14
CA GLN A 117 14.75 -10.14 1.05
C GLN A 117 14.57 -11.64 0.77
N PHE A 118 13.95 -12.01 -0.34
CA PHE A 118 13.79 -13.41 -0.73
C PHE A 118 15.13 -14.12 -0.89
N MET A 119 16.15 -13.44 -1.45
CA MET A 119 17.52 -13.96 -1.53
C MET A 119 18.08 -14.36 -0.16
N THR A 120 17.74 -13.64 0.91
CA THR A 120 18.22 -13.97 2.28
C THR A 120 17.59 -15.24 2.85
N CYS A 121 16.44 -15.69 2.30
CA CYS A 121 15.78 -16.93 2.70
C CYS A 121 16.58 -18.18 2.26
N GLY A 122 17.48 -18.06 1.28
CA GLY A 122 18.28 -19.19 0.78
C GLY A 122 17.46 -20.25 0.03
N LEU A 123 16.23 -19.94 -0.38
CA LEU A 123 15.41 -20.85 -1.17
C LEU A 123 15.87 -20.88 -2.63
N PRO A 124 15.80 -22.05 -3.31
CA PRO A 124 16.26 -22.18 -4.69
C PRO A 124 15.29 -21.57 -5.71
N GLN A 125 14.01 -21.42 -5.37
CA GLN A 125 12.96 -20.93 -6.27
C GLN A 125 11.76 -20.37 -5.49
N ALA A 126 10.92 -19.58 -6.16
CA ALA A 126 9.64 -19.14 -5.61
C ALA A 126 8.67 -20.33 -5.40
N ALA A 127 7.95 -20.33 -4.28
CA ALA A 127 7.03 -21.41 -3.91
C ALA A 127 5.66 -21.31 -4.60
N VAL A 128 5.27 -20.10 -5.02
CA VAL A 128 4.05 -19.85 -5.81
C VAL A 128 4.43 -19.17 -7.12
N PRO A 129 3.62 -19.32 -8.18
CA PRO A 129 3.81 -18.58 -9.42
C PRO A 129 3.91 -17.07 -9.16
N ALA A 130 5.00 -16.47 -9.63
CA ALA A 130 5.29 -15.06 -9.43
C ALA A 130 5.70 -14.40 -10.74
N SER A 131 5.46 -13.09 -10.84
CA SER A 131 5.85 -12.27 -11.99
C SER A 131 6.36 -10.91 -11.55
N VAL A 132 7.39 -10.39 -12.22
CA VAL A 132 7.90 -9.02 -12.08
C VAL A 132 7.57 -8.22 -13.34
N HIS A 133 7.13 -6.96 -13.17
CA HIS A 133 6.70 -6.07 -14.24
C HIS A 133 7.50 -4.76 -14.21
N CYS A 134 8.10 -4.36 -15.33
CA CYS A 134 8.94 -3.16 -15.44
C CYS A 134 8.18 -1.95 -16.02
N ASP A 135 7.42 -1.26 -15.17
CA ASP A 135 6.48 -0.20 -15.55
C ASP A 135 6.61 1.12 -14.75
N HIS A 136 7.27 1.15 -13.59
CA HIS A 136 7.39 2.36 -12.76
C HIS A 136 8.67 3.16 -13.02
N LEU A 137 9.64 2.62 -13.75
CA LEU A 137 10.92 3.29 -14.02
C LEU A 137 11.02 3.93 -15.42
N ILE A 138 9.91 3.98 -16.15
CA ILE A 138 9.81 4.64 -17.46
C ILE A 138 9.23 6.05 -17.30
N GLN A 139 10.02 7.07 -17.66
CA GLN A 139 9.68 8.48 -17.49
C GLN A 139 9.18 9.09 -18.80
N ALA A 140 7.98 9.66 -18.80
CA ALA A 140 7.41 10.33 -19.95
C ALA A 140 8.05 11.71 -20.20
N PHE A 141 8.37 12.03 -21.46
CA PHE A 141 8.87 13.34 -21.88
C PHE A 141 8.59 13.63 -23.37
N GLU A 142 9.25 12.90 -24.28
CA GLU A 142 9.28 13.18 -25.73
C GLU A 142 8.34 12.27 -26.53
N GLY A 143 7.93 11.13 -25.96
CA GLY A 143 7.10 10.12 -26.61
C GLY A 143 7.64 8.71 -26.42
N ALA A 144 6.78 7.71 -26.65
CA ALA A 144 6.99 6.33 -26.25
C ALA A 144 8.38 5.74 -26.54
N ALA A 145 8.84 5.80 -27.79
CA ALA A 145 10.09 5.16 -28.21
C ALA A 145 11.34 5.81 -27.59
N ALA A 146 11.40 7.14 -27.57
CA ALA A 146 12.53 7.90 -27.00
C ALA A 146 12.58 7.73 -25.47
N ASP A 147 11.40 7.80 -24.83
CA ASP A 147 11.26 7.65 -23.39
C ASP A 147 11.66 6.26 -22.93
N LEU A 148 11.22 5.21 -23.63
CA LEU A 148 11.58 3.83 -23.33
C LEU A 148 13.10 3.61 -23.45
N LYS A 149 13.71 4.05 -24.56
CA LYS A 149 15.17 3.92 -24.78
C LYS A 149 15.97 4.62 -23.68
N ARG A 150 15.58 5.85 -23.32
CA ARG A 150 16.24 6.62 -22.25
C ARG A 150 16.10 5.93 -20.90
N SER A 151 14.91 5.47 -20.56
CA SER A 151 14.64 4.82 -19.27
C SER A 151 15.30 3.45 -19.12
N ILE A 152 15.43 2.67 -20.20
CA ILE A 152 16.22 1.44 -20.22
C ILE A 152 17.68 1.75 -19.93
N ALA A 153 18.26 2.77 -20.58
CA ALA A 153 19.65 3.15 -20.34
C ALA A 153 19.87 3.60 -18.88
N SER A 154 19.01 4.48 -18.36
CA SER A 154 19.16 5.06 -17.01
C SER A 154 18.89 4.09 -15.86
N ASN A 155 18.15 2.99 -16.11
CA ASN A 155 17.79 2.00 -15.10
C ASN A 155 18.32 0.59 -15.43
N SER A 156 19.26 0.49 -16.36
CA SER A 156 19.86 -0.77 -16.82
C SER A 156 20.33 -1.67 -15.69
N GLU A 157 20.96 -1.09 -14.66
CA GLU A 157 21.37 -1.81 -13.45
C GLU A 157 20.21 -2.49 -12.72
N VAL A 158 19.10 -1.78 -12.51
CA VAL A 158 17.92 -2.31 -11.82
C VAL A 158 17.24 -3.38 -12.67
N PHE A 159 17.11 -3.16 -13.98
CA PHE A 159 16.50 -4.15 -14.87
C PHE A 159 17.35 -5.42 -14.98
N ALA A 160 18.68 -5.30 -15.05
CA ALA A 160 19.58 -6.46 -15.05
C ALA A 160 19.50 -7.27 -13.74
N PHE A 161 19.39 -6.59 -12.59
CA PHE A 161 19.14 -7.25 -11.31
C PHE A 161 17.82 -8.02 -11.31
N LEU A 162 16.71 -7.38 -11.69
CA LEU A 162 15.39 -8.00 -11.69
C LEU A 162 15.34 -9.19 -12.65
N GLU A 163 15.88 -9.06 -13.85
CA GLU A 163 15.93 -10.13 -14.84
C GLU A 163 16.76 -11.33 -14.32
N SER A 164 17.98 -11.07 -13.83
CA SER A 164 18.85 -12.14 -13.31
C SER A 164 18.26 -12.83 -12.08
N ALA A 165 17.61 -12.09 -11.17
CA ALA A 165 16.89 -12.65 -10.03
C ALA A 165 15.69 -13.49 -10.46
N CYS A 166 14.91 -13.01 -11.43
CA CYS A 166 13.77 -13.76 -11.95
C CYS A 166 14.21 -15.08 -12.59
N LYS A 167 15.28 -15.04 -13.37
CA LYS A 167 15.87 -16.21 -14.02
C LYS A 167 16.45 -17.21 -13.01
N LYS A 168 17.06 -16.71 -11.93
CA LYS A 168 17.57 -17.57 -10.84
C LYS A 168 16.45 -18.32 -10.12
N TYR A 169 15.36 -17.64 -9.81
CA TYR A 169 14.31 -18.14 -8.89
C TYR A 169 13.04 -18.65 -9.59
N GLY A 170 13.02 -18.74 -10.92
CA GLY A 170 11.87 -19.24 -11.68
C GLY A 170 10.66 -18.30 -11.64
N ILE A 171 10.91 -16.99 -11.77
CA ILE A 171 9.89 -15.95 -11.76
C ILE A 171 9.73 -15.39 -13.18
N GLU A 172 8.50 -15.09 -13.59
CA GLU A 172 8.22 -14.50 -14.91
C GLU A 172 8.68 -13.04 -14.94
N PHE A 173 9.46 -12.65 -15.95
CA PHE A 173 9.98 -11.30 -16.10
C PHE A 173 9.34 -10.59 -17.29
N TRP A 174 8.52 -9.59 -17.02
CA TRP A 174 7.94 -8.69 -18.01
C TRP A 174 8.83 -7.46 -18.15
N GLY A 175 9.67 -7.45 -19.19
CA GLY A 175 10.67 -6.41 -19.43
C GLY A 175 10.07 -5.01 -19.69
N PRO A 176 10.91 -3.96 -19.66
CA PRO A 176 10.47 -2.58 -19.84
C PRO A 176 9.83 -2.35 -21.21
N GLY A 177 8.60 -1.83 -21.22
CA GLY A 177 7.79 -1.60 -22.43
C GLY A 177 6.67 -2.61 -22.64
N SER A 178 6.68 -3.71 -21.89
CA SER A 178 5.63 -4.75 -21.95
C SER A 178 4.24 -4.24 -21.57
N GLY A 179 4.15 -3.37 -20.56
CA GLY A 179 2.88 -2.87 -20.04
C GLY A 179 2.88 -2.65 -18.54
N ILE A 180 1.79 -2.04 -18.07
CA ILE A 180 1.51 -1.78 -16.67
C ILE A 180 1.04 -3.07 -16.00
N ILE A 181 1.59 -3.38 -14.82
CA ILE A 181 1.37 -4.61 -14.06
C ILE A 181 -0.10 -5.05 -14.02
N HIS A 182 -1.02 -4.12 -13.73
CA HIS A 182 -2.43 -4.43 -13.53
C HIS A 182 -3.16 -4.80 -14.82
N GLN A 183 -2.76 -4.19 -15.94
CA GLN A 183 -3.31 -4.50 -17.25
C GLN A 183 -2.79 -5.87 -17.71
N ILE A 184 -1.48 -6.10 -17.60
CA ILE A 184 -0.88 -7.41 -17.90
C ILE A 184 -1.51 -8.50 -17.03
N VAL A 185 -1.72 -8.24 -15.74
CA VAL A 185 -2.38 -9.17 -14.83
C VAL A 185 -3.82 -9.44 -15.25
N LEU A 186 -4.60 -8.43 -15.62
CA LEU A 186 -5.97 -8.66 -16.08
C LEU A 186 -6.01 -9.51 -17.35
N GLU A 187 -5.12 -9.23 -18.30
CA GLU A 187 -4.99 -9.91 -19.61
C GLU A 187 -4.46 -11.34 -19.51
N ASN A 188 -3.60 -11.62 -18.52
CA ASN A 188 -2.86 -12.87 -18.47
C ASN A 188 -3.14 -13.71 -17.23
N TYR A 189 -3.42 -13.13 -16.07
CA TYR A 189 -3.24 -13.82 -14.79
C TYR A 189 -4.48 -13.87 -13.90
N ALA A 190 -5.33 -12.84 -13.95
CA ALA A 190 -6.57 -12.80 -13.20
C ALA A 190 -7.51 -13.93 -13.66
N ALA A 191 -8.18 -14.58 -12.72
CA ALA A 191 -9.16 -15.62 -12.98
C ALA A 191 -10.16 -15.74 -11.82
N PRO A 192 -11.45 -16.04 -12.09
CA PRO A 192 -12.48 -16.07 -11.06
C PRO A 192 -12.15 -17.03 -9.91
N GLY A 193 -12.09 -16.53 -8.67
CA GLY A 193 -11.83 -17.31 -7.47
C GLY A 193 -10.37 -17.44 -7.05
N LEU A 194 -9.40 -16.88 -7.78
CA LEU A 194 -8.01 -16.79 -7.27
C LEU A 194 -7.94 -15.92 -6.02
N LEU A 195 -7.01 -16.25 -5.12
CA LEU A 195 -6.46 -15.31 -4.15
C LEU A 195 -5.05 -14.92 -4.60
N MET A 196 -4.87 -13.65 -4.99
CA MET A 196 -3.56 -13.14 -5.42
C MET A 196 -3.11 -11.93 -4.63
N LEU A 197 -1.80 -11.86 -4.41
CA LEU A 197 -1.15 -10.69 -3.85
C LEU A 197 -0.42 -9.91 -4.92
N GLY A 198 -0.23 -8.62 -4.69
CA GLY A 198 0.68 -7.82 -5.49
C GLY A 198 1.32 -6.69 -4.72
N THR A 199 2.60 -6.39 -5.01
CA THR A 199 3.36 -5.33 -4.31
C THR A 199 3.04 -3.94 -4.85
N ASP A 200 1.75 -3.68 -5.03
CA ASP A 200 1.17 -2.43 -5.51
C ASP A 200 -0.25 -2.23 -4.96
N SER A 201 -0.62 -0.98 -4.65
CA SER A 201 -1.93 -0.68 -4.05
C SER A 201 -3.11 -0.93 -4.98
N HIS A 202 -2.90 -0.88 -6.30
CA HIS A 202 -3.94 -1.03 -7.31
C HIS A 202 -4.11 -2.46 -7.81
N THR A 203 -3.42 -3.42 -7.16
CA THR A 203 -3.63 -4.87 -7.36
C THR A 203 -5.11 -5.28 -7.36
N PRO A 204 -6.02 -4.67 -6.56
CA PRO A 204 -7.46 -4.90 -6.67
C PRO A 204 -8.06 -4.77 -8.07
N ASN A 205 -7.41 -4.11 -9.03
CA ASN A 205 -7.81 -4.10 -10.45
C ASN A 205 -8.16 -5.50 -10.98
N ALA A 206 -7.36 -6.50 -10.64
CA ALA A 206 -7.56 -7.88 -11.09
C ALA A 206 -8.89 -8.49 -10.57
N SER A 207 -9.40 -8.01 -9.43
CA SER A 207 -10.70 -8.46 -8.88
C SER A 207 -11.88 -8.16 -9.81
N GLY A 208 -11.73 -7.26 -10.79
CA GLY A 208 -12.70 -7.07 -11.87
C GLY A 208 -12.95 -8.32 -12.72
N LEU A 209 -12.09 -9.33 -12.62
CA LEU A 209 -12.25 -10.64 -13.25
C LEU A 209 -12.60 -11.76 -12.24
N GLY A 210 -13.20 -11.39 -11.11
CA GLY A 210 -13.81 -12.31 -10.15
C GLY A 210 -12.84 -12.99 -9.18
N CYS A 211 -11.57 -12.58 -9.11
CA CYS A 211 -10.64 -12.99 -8.05
C CYS A 211 -10.72 -12.06 -6.83
N LEU A 212 -10.03 -12.42 -5.74
CA LEU A 212 -9.63 -11.46 -4.71
C LEU A 212 -8.15 -11.13 -4.88
N ALA A 213 -7.87 -9.92 -5.35
CA ALA A 213 -6.53 -9.42 -5.56
C ALA A 213 -6.20 -8.31 -4.55
N ILE A 214 -5.17 -8.50 -3.72
CA ILE A 214 -4.90 -7.63 -2.57
C ILE A 214 -3.51 -7.00 -2.70
N GLY A 215 -3.45 -5.68 -2.54
CA GLY A 215 -2.19 -4.94 -2.52
C GLY A 215 -1.47 -5.10 -1.18
N VAL A 216 -0.18 -5.43 -1.22
CA VAL A 216 0.65 -5.70 -0.03
C VAL A 216 2.05 -5.05 -0.13
N GLY A 217 2.81 -5.08 0.97
CA GLY A 217 4.21 -4.67 1.00
C GLY A 217 5.17 -5.76 0.52
N GLY A 218 6.47 -5.45 0.41
CA GLY A 218 7.49 -6.43 0.00
C GLY A 218 7.59 -7.63 0.95
N ALA A 219 7.49 -7.41 2.26
CA ALA A 219 7.58 -8.48 3.26
C ALA A 219 6.47 -9.51 3.14
N ASP A 220 5.24 -9.09 2.82
CA ASP A 220 4.11 -10.00 2.59
C ASP A 220 4.24 -10.71 1.24
N ALA A 221 4.87 -10.07 0.26
CA ALA A 221 5.22 -10.74 -0.98
C ALA A 221 6.27 -11.84 -0.75
N VAL A 222 7.19 -11.67 0.20
CA VAL A 222 8.11 -12.75 0.60
C VAL A 222 7.36 -13.91 1.27
N ASP A 223 6.31 -13.66 2.04
CA ASP A 223 5.45 -14.75 2.55
C ASP A 223 4.90 -15.58 1.39
N ALA A 224 4.38 -14.92 0.34
CA ALA A 224 3.91 -15.61 -0.85
C ALA A 224 5.04 -16.37 -1.58
N LEU A 225 6.21 -15.73 -1.79
CA LEU A 225 7.37 -16.37 -2.44
C LEU A 225 7.89 -17.59 -1.66
N THR A 226 7.64 -17.67 -0.35
CA THR A 226 8.09 -18.75 0.53
C THR A 226 6.97 -19.74 0.87
N ALA A 227 5.74 -19.51 0.38
CA ALA A 227 4.52 -20.21 0.79
C ALA A 227 4.27 -20.21 2.32
N THR A 228 4.78 -19.19 3.01
CA THR A 228 4.42 -18.90 4.39
C THR A 228 2.96 -18.45 4.44
N PRO A 229 2.14 -18.92 5.39
CA PRO A 229 0.75 -18.47 5.50
C PRO A 229 0.69 -16.94 5.62
N TRP A 230 -0.03 -16.30 4.69
CA TRP A 230 -0.22 -14.86 4.72
C TRP A 230 -1.36 -14.52 5.67
N GLU A 231 -1.08 -13.73 6.70
CA GLU A 231 -2.08 -13.36 7.70
C GLU A 231 -2.85 -12.11 7.29
N LEU A 232 -4.18 -12.25 7.16
CA LEU A 232 -5.10 -11.15 6.91
C LEU A 232 -6.11 -11.04 8.06
N GLN A 233 -6.22 -9.88 8.70
CA GLN A 233 -7.36 -9.64 9.58
C GLN A 233 -8.65 -9.70 8.76
N ALA A 234 -9.58 -10.58 9.15
CA ALA A 234 -10.81 -10.84 8.42
C ALA A 234 -11.55 -9.53 8.11
N PRO A 235 -11.70 -9.14 6.84
CA PRO A 235 -12.37 -7.89 6.50
C PRO A 235 -13.85 -7.94 6.84
N LYS A 236 -14.43 -6.76 7.10
CA LYS A 236 -15.88 -6.58 6.96
C LYS A 236 -16.26 -6.56 5.48
N VAL A 237 -17.55 -6.67 5.17
CA VAL A 237 -18.03 -6.64 3.79
C VAL A 237 -19.05 -5.51 3.62
N LEU A 238 -18.69 -4.51 2.80
CA LEU A 238 -19.58 -3.41 2.40
C LEU A 238 -20.16 -3.77 1.04
N ASN A 239 -21.48 -3.89 0.97
CA ASN A 239 -22.16 -4.19 -0.28
C ASN A 239 -22.46 -2.91 -1.07
N ILE A 240 -22.04 -2.87 -2.33
CA ILE A 240 -22.44 -1.83 -3.28
C ILE A 240 -23.44 -2.46 -4.25
N ASN A 241 -24.72 -2.18 -4.06
CA ASN A 241 -25.80 -2.75 -4.85
C ASN A 241 -26.11 -1.83 -6.05
N LEU A 242 -25.90 -2.34 -7.25
CA LEU A 242 -26.06 -1.62 -8.52
C LEU A 242 -27.41 -1.97 -9.16
N THR A 243 -28.20 -0.95 -9.49
CA THR A 243 -29.50 -1.06 -10.16
C THR A 243 -29.56 -0.12 -11.36
N GLY A 244 -30.47 -0.35 -12.32
CA GLY A 244 -30.55 0.47 -13.53
C GLY A 244 -29.46 0.16 -14.56
N THR A 245 -29.29 1.04 -15.56
CA THR A 245 -28.28 0.94 -16.63
C THR A 245 -27.60 2.29 -16.84
N LEU A 246 -26.30 2.30 -17.16
CA LEU A 246 -25.57 3.55 -17.42
C LEU A 246 -26.09 4.26 -18.68
N SER A 247 -26.12 5.60 -18.63
CA SER A 247 -26.32 6.40 -19.84
C SER A 247 -25.14 6.24 -20.81
N PRO A 248 -25.31 6.52 -22.12
CA PRO A 248 -24.23 6.38 -23.11
C PRO A 248 -22.97 7.22 -22.84
N TRP A 249 -23.10 8.30 -22.08
CA TRP A 249 -21.97 9.16 -21.65
C TRP A 249 -21.29 8.67 -20.38
N CYS A 250 -21.97 7.87 -19.58
CA CYS A 250 -21.43 7.33 -18.34
C CYS A 250 -20.66 6.03 -18.58
N THR A 251 -19.72 5.78 -17.68
CA THR A 251 -18.84 4.62 -17.70
C THR A 251 -18.72 4.03 -16.31
N PRO A 252 -18.15 2.82 -16.18
CA PRO A 252 -17.76 2.27 -14.88
C PRO A 252 -16.86 3.20 -14.04
N LYS A 253 -16.10 4.10 -14.70
CA LYS A 253 -15.33 5.14 -14.01
C LYS A 253 -16.24 6.11 -13.24
N ASP A 254 -17.37 6.50 -13.80
CA ASP A 254 -18.30 7.41 -13.13
C ASP A 254 -18.98 6.75 -11.92
N ILE A 255 -19.25 5.45 -11.99
CA ILE A 255 -19.74 4.67 -10.83
C ILE A 255 -18.73 4.76 -9.69
N ILE A 256 -17.46 4.46 -9.94
CA ILE A 256 -16.47 4.45 -8.86
C ILE A 256 -16.12 5.85 -8.38
N LEU A 257 -16.11 6.87 -9.24
CA LEU A 257 -15.96 8.27 -8.81
C LEU A 257 -17.10 8.71 -7.88
N HIS A 258 -18.34 8.32 -8.20
CA HIS A 258 -19.49 8.54 -7.33
C HIS A 258 -19.37 7.79 -6.00
N VAL A 259 -19.03 6.50 -6.03
CA VAL A 259 -18.86 5.67 -4.82
C VAL A 259 -17.74 6.20 -3.92
N VAL A 260 -16.59 6.59 -4.48
CA VAL A 260 -15.48 7.19 -3.71
C VAL A 260 -15.92 8.52 -3.09
N GLY A 261 -16.74 9.31 -3.78
CA GLY A 261 -17.35 10.51 -3.21
C GLY A 261 -18.32 10.24 -2.06
N ALA A 262 -19.16 9.20 -2.20
CA ALA A 262 -20.13 8.83 -1.18
C ALA A 262 -19.49 8.22 0.07
N LEU A 263 -18.44 7.40 -0.10
CA LEU A 263 -17.77 6.68 0.98
C LEU A 263 -16.55 7.43 1.53
N THR A 264 -16.04 8.43 0.81
CA THR A 264 -14.78 9.14 1.09
C THR A 264 -13.54 8.24 1.04
N VAL A 265 -12.35 8.83 1.11
CA VAL A 265 -11.07 8.08 1.14
C VAL A 265 -10.90 7.14 2.34
N ARG A 266 -11.84 7.12 3.28
CA ARG A 266 -11.79 6.27 4.48
C ARG A 266 -12.86 5.18 4.50
N GLY A 267 -13.91 5.28 3.69
CA GLY A 267 -15.09 4.43 3.83
C GLY A 267 -14.85 2.95 3.53
N GLY A 268 -13.79 2.61 2.80
CA GLY A 268 -13.39 1.24 2.52
C GLY A 268 -12.49 0.61 3.58
N THR A 269 -11.91 1.38 4.51
CA THR A 269 -10.88 0.89 5.43
C THR A 269 -11.35 -0.33 6.23
N GLY A 270 -10.63 -1.45 6.11
CA GLY A 270 -10.97 -2.71 6.80
C GLY A 270 -12.16 -3.47 6.20
N ASN A 271 -12.64 -3.07 5.02
CA ASN A 271 -13.72 -3.72 4.28
C ASN A 271 -13.22 -4.27 2.95
N ILE A 272 -13.87 -5.34 2.49
CA ILE A 272 -13.95 -5.69 1.07
C ILE A 272 -15.22 -5.04 0.49
N LEU A 273 -15.09 -4.39 -0.65
CA LEU A 273 -16.21 -3.81 -1.39
C LEU A 273 -16.81 -4.88 -2.31
N GLU A 274 -17.97 -5.41 -1.95
CA GLU A 274 -18.63 -6.47 -2.74
C GLU A 274 -19.76 -5.88 -3.57
N TYR A 275 -19.61 -5.92 -4.89
CA TYR A 275 -20.59 -5.38 -5.84
C TYR A 275 -21.65 -6.43 -6.17
N THR A 276 -22.93 -6.06 -6.06
CA THR A 276 -24.07 -6.93 -6.38
C THR A 276 -25.16 -6.16 -7.13
N GLY A 277 -26.29 -6.81 -7.41
CA GLY A 277 -27.45 -6.20 -8.04
C GLY A 277 -27.50 -6.39 -9.56
N PRO A 278 -28.66 -6.17 -10.18
CA PRO A 278 -28.88 -6.43 -11.60
C PRO A 278 -28.05 -5.53 -12.53
N GLY A 279 -27.65 -4.34 -12.08
CA GLY A 279 -26.79 -3.44 -12.86
C GLY A 279 -25.37 -3.98 -13.03
N LEU A 280 -24.93 -4.94 -12.21
CA LEU A 280 -23.57 -5.49 -12.32
C LEU A 280 -23.36 -6.26 -13.62
N SER A 281 -24.36 -7.05 -14.05
CA SER A 281 -24.27 -7.88 -15.25
C SER A 281 -24.24 -7.08 -16.55
N THR A 282 -24.55 -5.77 -16.52
CA THR A 282 -24.54 -4.90 -17.71
C THR A 282 -23.18 -4.25 -17.95
N LEU A 283 -22.19 -4.48 -17.08
CA LEU A 283 -20.89 -3.80 -17.14
C LEU A 283 -19.80 -4.71 -17.75
N PRO A 284 -18.89 -4.14 -18.58
CA PRO A 284 -17.80 -4.91 -19.17
C PRO A 284 -16.75 -5.30 -18.11
N ALA A 285 -16.04 -6.41 -18.34
CA ALA A 285 -15.02 -6.91 -17.41
C ALA A 285 -13.90 -5.90 -17.12
N THR A 286 -13.44 -5.16 -18.14
CA THR A 286 -12.45 -4.09 -17.97
C THR A 286 -13.01 -2.91 -17.18
N GLY A 287 -14.31 -2.66 -17.29
CA GLY A 287 -15.03 -1.70 -16.47
C GLY A 287 -15.10 -2.08 -14.99
N LEU A 288 -15.34 -3.36 -14.70
CA LEU A 288 -15.26 -3.88 -13.33
C LEU A 288 -13.85 -3.74 -12.78
N ALA A 289 -12.82 -3.93 -13.61
CA ALA A 289 -11.43 -3.70 -13.23
C ALA A 289 -11.15 -2.22 -12.89
N THR A 290 -11.66 -1.27 -13.67
CA THR A 290 -11.62 0.18 -13.36
C THR A 290 -12.21 0.47 -11.97
N MET A 291 -13.39 -0.11 -11.67
CA MET A 291 -14.04 0.07 -10.37
C MET A 291 -13.22 -0.56 -9.24
N ALA A 292 -12.72 -1.77 -9.45
CA ALA A 292 -11.91 -2.49 -8.48
C ALA A 292 -10.60 -1.76 -8.16
N ASN A 293 -9.94 -1.21 -9.19
CA ASN A 293 -8.71 -0.43 -9.11
C ASN A 293 -8.87 0.76 -8.17
N MET A 294 -9.88 1.60 -8.41
CA MET A 294 -10.15 2.78 -7.59
C MET A 294 -10.78 2.47 -6.23
N GLY A 295 -11.18 1.22 -5.97
CA GLY A 295 -11.50 0.73 -4.63
C GLY A 295 -10.37 1.00 -3.63
N ALA A 296 -9.12 0.99 -4.10
CA ALA A 296 -7.93 1.31 -3.29
C ALA A 296 -7.96 2.73 -2.70
N GLU A 297 -8.61 3.69 -3.36
CA GLU A 297 -8.63 5.09 -2.93
C GLU A 297 -9.51 5.32 -1.71
N MET A 298 -10.41 4.38 -1.40
CA MET A 298 -11.22 4.38 -0.18
C MET A 298 -10.55 3.64 0.98
N GLY A 299 -9.34 3.12 0.76
CA GLY A 299 -8.62 2.28 1.72
C GLY A 299 -9.17 0.85 1.84
N ALA A 300 -9.97 0.39 0.86
CA ALA A 300 -10.50 -0.98 0.85
C ALA A 300 -9.38 -2.02 0.79
N THR A 301 -9.58 -3.16 1.45
CA THR A 301 -8.66 -4.30 1.35
C THR A 301 -8.58 -4.81 -0.09
N THR A 302 -9.75 -4.97 -0.72
CA THR A 302 -9.92 -5.22 -2.16
C THR A 302 -11.40 -5.04 -2.52
N SER A 303 -11.75 -5.31 -3.77
CA SER A 303 -13.13 -5.42 -4.26
C SER A 303 -13.46 -6.87 -4.62
N ALA A 304 -14.73 -7.20 -4.65
CA ALA A 304 -15.24 -8.52 -5.04
C ALA A 304 -16.42 -8.37 -6.02
N PHE A 305 -16.37 -9.13 -7.11
CA PHE A 305 -17.38 -9.16 -8.15
C PHE A 305 -17.76 -10.61 -8.45
N ALA A 306 -19.07 -10.92 -8.41
CA ALA A 306 -19.55 -12.23 -8.79
C ALA A 306 -19.23 -12.53 -10.25
N TYR A 307 -19.00 -13.80 -10.59
CA TYR A 307 -18.68 -14.17 -11.96
C TYR A 307 -19.84 -13.81 -12.91
N THR A 308 -19.55 -13.06 -13.96
CA THR A 308 -20.52 -12.63 -14.98
C THR A 308 -20.15 -13.12 -16.39
N GLU A 309 -21.12 -13.10 -17.31
CA GLU A 309 -20.88 -13.44 -18.71
C GLU A 309 -19.83 -12.53 -19.39
N PRO A 310 -19.81 -11.19 -19.19
CA PRO A 310 -18.72 -10.34 -19.67
C PRO A 310 -17.32 -10.77 -19.22
N MET A 311 -17.16 -11.30 -18.00
CA MET A 311 -15.87 -11.87 -17.57
C MET A 311 -15.50 -13.10 -18.41
N GLY A 312 -16.47 -13.97 -18.70
CA GLY A 312 -16.31 -15.12 -19.57
C GLY A 312 -15.93 -14.73 -21.01
N ALA A 313 -16.58 -13.72 -21.57
CA ALA A 313 -16.26 -13.17 -22.90
C ALA A 313 -14.84 -12.60 -22.95
N TYR A 314 -14.43 -11.82 -21.94
CA TYR A 314 -13.08 -11.28 -21.84
C TYR A 314 -12.02 -12.39 -21.70
N LEU A 315 -12.27 -13.40 -20.87
CA LEU A 315 -11.42 -14.59 -20.77
C LEU A 315 -11.29 -15.28 -22.13
N ALA A 316 -12.38 -15.45 -22.88
CA ALA A 316 -12.33 -16.05 -24.21
C ALA A 316 -11.51 -15.21 -25.21
N ALA A 317 -11.74 -13.89 -25.26
CA ALA A 317 -11.04 -12.97 -26.15
C ALA A 317 -9.53 -12.90 -25.89
N THR A 318 -9.10 -13.16 -24.66
CA THR A 318 -7.70 -13.21 -24.24
C THR A 318 -7.12 -14.63 -24.24
N GLY A 319 -7.73 -15.57 -24.97
CA GLY A 319 -7.22 -16.94 -25.14
C GLY A 319 -7.42 -17.87 -23.94
N ARG A 320 -8.20 -17.45 -22.93
CA ARG A 320 -8.45 -18.15 -21.66
C ARG A 320 -9.86 -18.74 -21.56
N GLY A 321 -10.51 -19.05 -22.67
CA GLY A 321 -11.88 -19.60 -22.69
C GLY A 321 -12.05 -20.92 -21.93
N HIS A 322 -10.97 -21.69 -21.71
CA HIS A 322 -11.02 -22.88 -20.84
C HIS A 322 -11.23 -22.54 -19.36
N ILE A 323 -10.65 -21.43 -18.89
CA ILE A 323 -10.85 -20.93 -17.51
C ILE A 323 -12.30 -20.49 -17.32
N ALA A 324 -12.90 -19.84 -18.33
CA ALA A 324 -14.32 -19.49 -18.28
C ALA A 324 -15.22 -20.74 -18.12
N LYS A 325 -14.92 -21.83 -18.83
CA LYS A 325 -15.64 -23.11 -18.68
C LYS A 325 -15.46 -23.72 -17.28
N ASP A 326 -14.25 -23.67 -16.73
CA ASP A 326 -14.00 -24.16 -15.37
C ASP A 326 -14.74 -23.31 -14.31
N ALA A 327 -14.76 -21.99 -14.47
CA ALA A 327 -15.50 -21.06 -13.61
C ALA A 327 -17.02 -21.31 -13.67
N GLN A 328 -17.56 -21.64 -14.85
CA GLN A 328 -18.96 -22.08 -14.99
C GLN A 328 -19.25 -23.36 -14.19
N GLY A 329 -18.27 -24.27 -14.05
CA GLY A 329 -18.38 -25.45 -13.19
C GLY A 329 -18.27 -25.17 -11.69
N ALA A 330 -17.81 -23.98 -11.30
CA ALA A 330 -17.53 -23.60 -9.90
C ALA A 330 -18.45 -22.50 -9.36
N GLN A 331 -19.64 -22.30 -9.95
CA GLN A 331 -20.57 -21.21 -9.57
C GLN A 331 -20.92 -21.16 -8.07
N SER A 332 -20.96 -22.31 -7.39
CA SER A 332 -21.23 -22.36 -5.94
C SER A 332 -20.20 -21.60 -5.09
N LEU A 333 -18.97 -21.47 -5.61
CA LEU A 333 -17.89 -20.67 -5.03
C LEU A 333 -17.91 -19.22 -5.50
N LEU A 334 -18.29 -18.98 -6.77
CA LEU A 334 -18.11 -17.71 -7.49
C LEU A 334 -19.33 -16.78 -7.48
N GLN A 335 -20.37 -17.14 -6.72
CA GLN A 335 -21.55 -16.33 -6.47
C GLN A 335 -21.71 -16.16 -4.95
N PRO A 336 -22.21 -15.01 -4.44
CA PRO A 336 -22.62 -14.91 -3.04
C PRO A 336 -23.79 -15.89 -2.76
N ASP A 337 -23.94 -16.34 -1.52
CA ASP A 337 -25.13 -17.10 -1.14
C ASP A 337 -26.38 -16.21 -1.10
N THR A 338 -27.53 -16.78 -1.42
CA THR A 338 -28.82 -16.10 -1.19
C THR A 338 -28.98 -15.79 0.30
N GLY A 339 -29.30 -14.53 0.63
CA GLY A 339 -29.43 -14.08 2.01
C GLY A 339 -28.10 -13.83 2.73
N ALA A 340 -26.98 -13.73 2.02
CA ALA A 340 -25.71 -13.30 2.60
C ALA A 340 -25.83 -11.94 3.31
N GLU A 341 -25.33 -11.88 4.54
CA GLU A 341 -25.38 -10.67 5.37
C GLU A 341 -24.16 -9.78 5.15
N TYR A 342 -24.40 -8.48 4.97
CA TYR A 342 -23.38 -7.47 4.76
C TYR A 342 -23.31 -6.52 5.96
N ASP A 343 -22.10 -6.07 6.32
CA ASP A 343 -21.89 -5.17 7.47
C ASP A 343 -22.48 -3.77 7.21
N SER A 344 -22.51 -3.36 5.94
CA SER A 344 -23.08 -2.12 5.48
C SER A 344 -23.45 -2.22 4.00
N ARG A 345 -24.30 -1.30 3.53
CA ARG A 345 -24.79 -1.30 2.15
C ARG A 345 -24.83 0.13 1.59
N LEU A 346 -24.45 0.27 0.34
CA LEU A 346 -24.62 1.46 -0.49
C LEU A 346 -25.44 1.08 -1.73
N GLU A 347 -26.55 1.78 -1.94
CA GLU A 347 -27.40 1.62 -3.12
C GLU A 347 -26.96 2.63 -4.19
N VAL A 348 -26.70 2.17 -5.41
CA VAL A 348 -26.36 3.03 -6.55
C VAL A 348 -27.31 2.72 -7.70
N ASN A 349 -28.12 3.71 -8.07
CA ASN A 349 -28.95 3.64 -9.27
C ASN A 349 -28.20 4.27 -10.45
N LEU A 350 -27.83 3.43 -11.42
CA LEU A 350 -27.09 3.78 -12.62
C LEU A 350 -27.90 4.70 -13.55
N ASP A 351 -29.23 4.65 -13.53
CA ASP A 351 -30.10 5.50 -14.35
C ASP A 351 -29.97 6.98 -13.96
N ASN A 352 -29.60 7.24 -12.70
CA ASN A 352 -29.49 8.58 -12.13
C ASN A 352 -28.06 9.13 -12.14
N LEU A 353 -27.09 8.34 -12.62
CA LEU A 353 -25.71 8.80 -12.71
C LEU A 353 -25.52 9.69 -13.94
N GLU A 354 -24.83 10.80 -13.75
CA GLU A 354 -24.19 11.56 -14.82
C GLU A 354 -22.67 11.44 -14.70
N PRO A 355 -21.88 11.77 -15.76
CA PRO A 355 -20.44 11.75 -15.64
C PRO A 355 -19.96 12.60 -14.46
N THR A 356 -18.93 12.13 -13.77
CA THR A 356 -18.49 12.73 -12.50
C THR A 356 -17.03 13.15 -12.59
N ILE A 357 -16.68 14.29 -11.99
CA ILE A 357 -15.31 14.78 -11.89
C ILE A 357 -14.91 14.88 -10.41
N ASN A 358 -13.79 14.24 -10.04
CA ASN A 358 -13.27 14.27 -8.68
C ASN A 358 -11.98 15.11 -8.58
N GLY A 359 -11.89 16.01 -7.60
CA GLY A 359 -10.67 16.79 -7.38
C GLY A 359 -10.92 18.20 -6.85
N PRO A 360 -9.86 19.01 -6.64
CA PRO A 360 -8.55 18.90 -7.30
C PRO A 360 -7.42 18.19 -6.56
N PHE A 361 -7.56 17.88 -5.28
CA PHE A 361 -6.46 17.39 -4.43
C PHE A 361 -6.76 16.09 -3.67
N THR A 362 -7.94 15.52 -3.90
CA THR A 362 -8.39 14.29 -3.27
C THR A 362 -9.32 13.55 -4.23
N PRO A 363 -9.25 12.21 -4.29
CA PRO A 363 -10.06 11.42 -5.20
C PRO A 363 -11.52 11.31 -4.75
N ASP A 364 -11.89 11.80 -3.56
CA ASP A 364 -13.26 11.75 -3.02
C ASP A 364 -14.04 13.06 -3.11
N LEU A 365 -13.47 14.14 -3.64
CA LEU A 365 -14.21 15.37 -3.89
C LEU A 365 -15.00 15.24 -5.19
N ALA A 366 -16.04 14.40 -5.16
CA ALA A 366 -16.87 14.09 -6.33
C ALA A 366 -17.87 15.20 -6.63
N THR A 367 -17.86 15.66 -7.88
CA THR A 367 -18.81 16.65 -8.38
C THR A 367 -19.41 16.15 -9.69
N PRO A 368 -20.74 15.94 -9.77
CA PRO A 368 -21.41 15.63 -11.02
C PRO A 368 -21.10 16.69 -12.10
N LEU A 369 -20.90 16.27 -13.36
CA LEU A 369 -20.36 17.10 -14.44
C LEU A 369 -21.13 18.41 -14.62
N SER A 370 -22.47 18.37 -14.58
CA SER A 370 -23.30 19.56 -14.74
C SER A 370 -22.99 20.62 -13.66
N THR A 371 -22.84 20.17 -12.42
CA THR A 371 -22.52 21.01 -11.26
C THR A 371 -21.07 21.48 -11.33
N PHE A 372 -20.15 20.61 -11.73
CA PHE A 372 -18.73 20.94 -11.87
C PHE A 372 -18.55 22.07 -12.90
N VAL A 373 -19.17 21.95 -14.07
CA VAL A 373 -19.11 22.96 -15.12
C VAL A 373 -19.74 24.28 -14.67
N ALA A 374 -20.89 24.25 -13.97
CA ALA A 374 -21.49 25.46 -13.43
C ALA A 374 -20.56 26.20 -12.45
N ARG A 375 -19.87 25.46 -11.58
CA ARG A 375 -18.87 26.02 -10.65
C ARG A 375 -17.63 26.55 -11.37
N ALA A 376 -17.17 25.86 -12.41
CA ALA A 376 -16.08 26.34 -13.25
C ALA A 376 -16.44 27.66 -13.96
N LYS A 377 -17.67 27.80 -14.49
CA LYS A 377 -18.19 29.06 -15.05
C LYS A 377 -18.25 30.19 -14.01
N ALA A 378 -18.48 29.86 -12.74
CA ALA A 378 -18.50 30.81 -11.63
C ALA A 378 -17.11 31.21 -11.10
N GLY A 379 -16.03 30.56 -11.56
CA GLY A 379 -14.65 30.87 -11.17
C GLY A 379 -14.10 30.09 -9.96
N ASP A 380 -14.71 28.97 -9.58
CA ASP A 380 -14.38 28.22 -8.35
C ASP A 380 -13.01 27.50 -8.35
N TYR A 381 -12.44 27.20 -9.52
CA TYR A 381 -11.27 26.31 -9.62
C TYR A 381 -9.97 27.05 -9.92
N VAL A 382 -9.81 27.56 -11.14
CA VAL A 382 -8.64 28.32 -11.58
C VAL A 382 -9.10 29.45 -12.48
N LYS A 383 -8.36 30.56 -12.46
CA LYS A 383 -8.58 31.70 -13.34
C LYS A 383 -8.72 31.23 -14.79
N ASP A 384 -9.78 31.66 -15.45
CA ASP A 384 -10.13 31.38 -16.86
C ASP A 384 -10.44 29.90 -17.18
N ALA A 385 -10.57 29.01 -16.17
CA ALA A 385 -10.91 27.59 -16.33
C ALA A 385 -10.00 26.82 -17.32
N LYS A 386 -8.81 27.33 -17.63
CA LYS A 386 -7.92 26.82 -18.67
C LYS A 386 -7.34 25.46 -18.28
N LEU A 387 -7.46 24.49 -19.19
CA LEU A 387 -6.87 23.17 -19.04
C LEU A 387 -5.44 23.18 -19.61
N SER A 388 -4.45 22.83 -18.79
CA SER A 388 -3.04 22.85 -19.21
C SER A 388 -2.54 21.52 -19.79
N ALA A 389 -3.15 20.40 -19.39
CA ALA A 389 -2.92 19.09 -20.00
C ALA A 389 -4.09 18.15 -19.72
N ALA A 390 -4.38 17.28 -20.69
CA ALA A 390 -5.33 16.19 -20.60
C ALA A 390 -4.57 14.87 -20.77
N LEU A 391 -4.80 13.88 -19.90
CA LEU A 391 -4.10 12.59 -19.95
C LEU A 391 -5.08 11.44 -19.82
N ILE A 392 -5.10 10.54 -20.81
CA ILE A 392 -5.89 9.29 -20.75
C ILE A 392 -4.99 8.06 -20.70
N GLY A 393 -5.53 6.96 -20.17
CA GLY A 393 -4.82 5.70 -20.03
C GLY A 393 -4.45 5.36 -18.59
N SER A 394 -3.22 4.87 -18.42
CA SER A 394 -2.72 4.19 -17.20
C SER A 394 -3.49 2.92 -16.85
N CYS A 395 -3.16 2.25 -15.74
CA CYS A 395 -3.84 1.00 -15.35
C CYS A 395 -5.36 1.12 -15.15
N THR A 396 -5.91 2.31 -14.90
CA THR A 396 -7.32 2.46 -14.53
C THR A 396 -8.26 2.48 -15.75
N ASN A 397 -7.87 3.15 -16.83
CA ASN A 397 -8.71 3.38 -18.01
C ASN A 397 -7.88 3.37 -19.31
N SER A 398 -7.23 2.24 -19.60
CA SER A 398 -6.42 2.05 -20.82
C SER A 398 -6.77 0.78 -21.60
N SER A 399 -7.95 0.22 -21.39
CA SER A 399 -8.40 -0.94 -22.15
C SER A 399 -8.70 -0.58 -23.61
N TYR A 400 -8.84 -1.60 -24.46
CA TYR A 400 -9.31 -1.40 -25.84
C TYR A 400 -10.66 -0.65 -25.88
N ALA A 401 -11.59 -0.99 -24.98
CA ALA A 401 -12.90 -0.33 -24.87
C ALA A 401 -12.78 1.17 -24.55
N ASP A 402 -11.92 1.53 -23.58
CA ASP A 402 -11.66 2.93 -23.23
C ASP A 402 -11.12 3.71 -24.46
N MET A 403 -10.12 3.14 -25.14
CA MET A 403 -9.48 3.78 -26.29
C MET A 403 -10.43 3.90 -27.50
N ALA A 404 -11.25 2.88 -27.75
CA ALA A 404 -12.21 2.89 -28.86
C ALA A 404 -13.26 4.00 -28.68
N ARG A 405 -13.75 4.22 -27.45
CA ARG A 405 -14.71 5.29 -27.12
C ARG A 405 -14.07 6.67 -27.25
N CYS A 406 -12.83 6.85 -26.80
CA CYS A 406 -12.08 8.09 -27.01
C CYS A 406 -11.83 8.37 -28.49
N ALA A 407 -11.48 7.35 -29.28
CA ALA A 407 -11.28 7.49 -30.72
C ALA A 407 -12.57 7.87 -31.45
N SER A 408 -13.75 7.41 -30.98
CA SER A 408 -15.04 7.88 -31.50
C SER A 408 -15.20 9.39 -31.36
N LEU A 409 -14.86 9.98 -30.20
CA LEU A 409 -14.91 11.43 -30.00
C LEU A 409 -13.86 12.15 -30.86
N ALA A 410 -12.65 11.59 -30.93
CA ALA A 410 -11.58 12.13 -31.77
C ALA A 410 -11.99 12.18 -33.25
N ARG A 411 -12.61 11.13 -33.79
CA ARG A 411 -13.14 11.09 -35.17
C ARG A 411 -14.20 12.17 -35.40
N GLN A 412 -15.21 12.25 -34.52
CA GLN A 412 -16.27 13.27 -34.64
C GLN A 412 -15.70 14.69 -34.77
N ALA A 413 -14.71 15.04 -33.94
CA ALA A 413 -14.11 16.37 -33.95
C ALA A 413 -13.14 16.58 -35.13
N THR A 414 -12.31 15.58 -35.45
CA THR A 414 -11.32 15.69 -36.54
C THR A 414 -11.95 15.70 -37.94
N GLU A 415 -13.10 15.04 -38.13
CA GLU A 415 -13.92 15.15 -39.34
C GLU A 415 -14.42 16.59 -39.59
N ARG A 416 -14.52 17.40 -38.53
CA ARG A 416 -14.80 18.84 -38.61
C ARG A 416 -13.54 19.70 -38.64
N GLY A 417 -12.37 19.10 -38.86
CA GLY A 417 -11.07 19.78 -38.90
C GLY A 417 -10.54 20.23 -37.54
N MET A 418 -11.17 19.85 -36.43
CA MET A 418 -10.74 20.25 -35.09
C MET A 418 -9.49 19.48 -34.64
N LYS A 419 -8.74 20.09 -33.72
CA LYS A 419 -7.62 19.50 -32.98
C LYS A 419 -7.80 19.78 -31.50
N VAL A 420 -7.13 19.02 -30.64
CA VAL A 420 -7.10 19.33 -29.21
C VAL A 420 -6.54 20.73 -28.97
N ALA A 421 -7.14 21.47 -28.03
CA ALA A 421 -6.76 22.83 -27.67
C ALA A 421 -5.72 22.88 -26.52
N THR A 422 -5.39 21.72 -25.95
CA THR A 422 -4.42 21.55 -24.86
C THR A 422 -3.54 20.33 -25.12
N SER A 423 -2.46 20.17 -24.37
CA SER A 423 -1.61 18.97 -24.45
C SER A 423 -2.45 17.74 -24.15
N PHE A 424 -2.41 16.73 -25.02
CA PHE A 424 -3.20 15.51 -24.86
C PHE A 424 -2.32 14.27 -24.99
N ASP A 425 -2.14 13.55 -23.87
CA ASP A 425 -1.29 12.36 -23.80
C ASP A 425 -2.13 11.09 -23.61
N VAL A 426 -1.74 10.01 -24.29
CA VAL A 426 -2.44 8.72 -24.28
C VAL A 426 -1.45 7.63 -23.88
N THR A 427 -1.79 6.87 -22.84
CA THR A 427 -0.96 5.75 -22.34
C THR A 427 -1.68 4.41 -22.51
N PRO A 428 -1.28 3.56 -23.46
CA PRO A 428 -1.77 2.19 -23.54
C PRO A 428 -1.36 1.38 -22.31
N GLY A 429 -2.22 0.47 -21.86
CA GLY A 429 -1.95 -0.32 -20.65
C GLY A 429 -0.96 -1.45 -20.86
N SER A 430 -0.83 -1.97 -22.07
CA SER A 430 0.07 -3.08 -22.43
C SER A 430 0.47 -3.03 -23.89
N GLU A 431 1.51 -3.78 -24.24
CA GLU A 431 1.91 -3.98 -25.64
C GLU A 431 0.79 -4.64 -26.46
N GLN A 432 0.06 -5.59 -25.88
CA GLN A 432 -1.09 -6.22 -26.54
C GLN A 432 -2.16 -5.18 -26.88
N VAL A 433 -2.52 -4.30 -25.93
CA VAL A 433 -3.48 -3.22 -26.21
C VAL A 433 -2.92 -2.27 -27.25
N ARG A 434 -1.69 -1.78 -27.08
CA ARG A 434 -1.03 -0.85 -28.01
C ARG A 434 -1.05 -1.39 -29.45
N ALA A 435 -0.59 -2.62 -29.66
CA ALA A 435 -0.55 -3.25 -30.96
C ALA A 435 -1.96 -3.47 -31.55
N THR A 436 -2.95 -3.78 -30.70
CA THR A 436 -4.33 -3.97 -31.14
C THR A 436 -4.99 -2.65 -31.55
N VAL A 437 -4.85 -1.58 -30.76
CA VAL A 437 -5.41 -0.25 -31.10
C VAL A 437 -4.69 0.41 -32.28
N GLU A 438 -3.41 0.09 -32.50
CA GLU A 438 -2.68 0.49 -33.69
C GLU A 438 -3.23 -0.22 -34.93
N ARG A 439 -3.35 -1.56 -34.89
CA ARG A 439 -3.89 -2.36 -35.98
C ARG A 439 -5.30 -1.92 -36.40
N ASP A 440 -6.13 -1.54 -35.44
CA ASP A 440 -7.53 -1.18 -35.66
C ASP A 440 -7.74 0.32 -35.93
N GLY A 441 -6.66 1.10 -36.13
CA GLY A 441 -6.73 2.52 -36.52
C GLY A 441 -7.08 3.50 -35.38
N ILE A 442 -7.40 2.99 -34.19
CA ILE A 442 -7.73 3.79 -32.99
C ILE A 442 -6.56 4.70 -32.60
N GLN A 443 -5.33 4.19 -32.63
CA GLN A 443 -4.14 5.01 -32.34
C GLN A 443 -3.97 6.15 -33.35
N GLU A 444 -4.25 5.89 -34.63
CA GLU A 444 -4.16 6.88 -35.69
C GLU A 444 -5.22 7.97 -35.52
N ASP A 445 -6.45 7.63 -35.13
CA ASP A 445 -7.52 8.59 -34.87
C ASP A 445 -7.17 9.56 -33.71
N LEU A 446 -6.60 9.03 -32.62
CA LEU A 446 -6.14 9.84 -31.50
C LEU A 446 -4.94 10.71 -31.91
N ALA A 447 -3.98 10.17 -32.66
CA ALA A 447 -2.85 10.94 -33.18
C ALA A 447 -3.31 12.06 -34.13
N LYS A 448 -4.30 11.79 -35.00
CA LYS A 448 -4.94 12.81 -35.85
C LYS A 448 -5.62 13.90 -35.03
N ALA A 449 -6.13 13.63 -33.84
CA ALA A 449 -6.66 14.67 -32.95
C ALA A 449 -5.56 15.57 -32.35
N GLY A 450 -4.29 15.16 -32.43
CA GLY A 450 -3.16 15.84 -31.80
C GLY A 450 -2.68 15.17 -30.52
N ALA A 451 -3.11 13.93 -30.25
CA ALA A 451 -2.66 13.18 -29.10
C ALA A 451 -1.23 12.65 -29.27
N ARG A 452 -0.45 12.65 -28.20
CA ARG A 452 0.86 11.99 -28.14
C ARG A 452 0.75 10.68 -27.39
N VAL A 453 1.22 9.60 -28.01
CA VAL A 453 1.25 8.27 -27.41
C VAL A 453 2.50 8.13 -26.53
N LEU A 454 2.29 7.79 -25.27
CA LEU A 454 3.34 7.51 -24.29
C LEU A 454 3.66 6.00 -24.26
N ALA A 455 4.78 5.64 -23.64
CA ALA A 455 5.17 4.24 -23.48
C ALA A 455 4.15 3.47 -22.64
N ASN A 456 4.06 2.14 -22.82
CA ASN A 456 3.17 1.25 -22.07
C ASN A 456 3.67 1.10 -20.60
N ALA A 457 3.53 2.16 -19.81
CA ALA A 457 4.12 2.29 -18.49
C ALA A 457 3.30 3.24 -17.61
N CYS A 458 3.55 3.25 -16.30
CA CYS A 458 2.81 4.11 -15.37
C CYS A 458 2.96 5.62 -15.67
N GLY A 459 4.19 6.04 -16.02
CA GLY A 459 4.49 7.40 -16.47
C GLY A 459 3.90 8.50 -15.56
N PRO A 460 3.13 9.47 -16.12
CA PRO A 460 2.54 10.57 -15.36
C PRO A 460 1.60 10.18 -14.21
N CYS A 461 1.10 8.94 -14.16
CA CYS A 461 0.21 8.47 -13.08
C CYS A 461 0.93 8.43 -11.71
N ILE A 462 2.24 8.20 -11.72
CA ILE A 462 3.05 8.07 -10.50
C ILE A 462 4.06 9.21 -10.31
N GLY A 463 4.04 10.22 -11.19
CA GLY A 463 5.00 11.31 -11.17
C GLY A 463 6.22 11.10 -12.07
N GLN A 464 6.26 10.03 -12.86
CA GLN A 464 7.32 9.78 -13.85
C GLN A 464 7.03 10.55 -15.13
N TRP A 465 7.00 11.87 -14.99
CA TRP A 465 6.76 12.81 -16.07
C TRP A 465 7.73 13.98 -15.96
N ASP A 466 8.65 14.10 -16.91
CA ASP A 466 9.49 15.29 -17.06
C ASP A 466 8.69 16.42 -17.72
N ARG A 467 7.66 16.88 -17.01
CA ARG A 467 6.92 18.08 -17.38
C ARG A 467 7.83 19.28 -17.11
N ARG A 468 8.13 20.13 -18.09
CA ARG A 468 9.06 21.27 -17.89
C ARG A 468 8.34 22.61 -17.77
N GLU A 469 7.18 22.70 -18.40
CA GLU A 469 6.31 23.86 -18.38
C GLU A 469 5.59 24.01 -17.02
N LEU A 470 5.22 25.26 -16.70
CA LEU A 470 4.35 25.63 -15.56
C LEU A 470 4.86 25.17 -14.18
N LYS A 471 6.15 24.90 -14.03
CA LYS A 471 6.76 24.53 -12.74
C LYS A 471 6.65 25.67 -11.74
N GLY A 472 6.04 25.37 -10.59
CA GLY A 472 5.83 26.37 -9.54
C GLY A 472 4.71 27.36 -9.85
N GLU A 473 3.98 27.18 -10.96
CA GLU A 473 2.79 27.94 -11.32
C GLU A 473 1.51 27.16 -10.96
N GLU A 474 0.40 27.88 -10.80
CA GLU A 474 -0.92 27.26 -10.64
C GLU A 474 -1.48 26.89 -12.02
N ASN A 475 -1.90 25.64 -12.16
CA ASN A 475 -2.45 25.11 -13.40
C ASN A 475 -3.39 23.94 -13.12
N VAL A 476 -4.22 23.56 -14.11
CA VAL A 476 -5.10 22.38 -14.02
C VAL A 476 -4.69 21.32 -15.01
N ILE A 477 -4.68 20.08 -14.58
CA ILE A 477 -4.67 18.90 -15.45
C ILE A 477 -5.93 18.08 -15.22
N LEU A 478 -6.36 17.38 -16.26
CA LEU A 478 -7.53 16.49 -16.23
C LEU A 478 -7.07 15.11 -16.68
N THR A 479 -7.29 14.10 -15.85
CA THR A 479 -6.73 12.76 -16.06
C THR A 479 -7.76 11.66 -15.92
N SER A 480 -7.61 10.58 -16.70
CA SER A 480 -8.40 9.36 -16.51
C SER A 480 -7.79 8.40 -15.47
N PHE A 481 -6.91 8.90 -14.60
CA PHE A 481 -6.22 8.10 -13.59
C PHE A 481 -7.10 7.93 -12.35
N ASN A 482 -6.48 7.66 -11.20
CA ASN A 482 -7.14 7.32 -9.94
C ASN A 482 -6.73 8.21 -8.75
N ARG A 483 -5.55 8.86 -8.79
CA ARG A 483 -5.02 9.70 -7.70
C ARG A 483 -4.62 11.09 -8.19
N ASN A 484 -5.02 12.11 -7.42
CA ASN A 484 -4.81 13.53 -7.69
C ASN A 484 -4.24 14.30 -6.49
N PHE A 485 -3.49 13.64 -5.61
CA PHE A 485 -2.84 14.34 -4.49
C PHE A 485 -1.86 15.42 -4.99
N ARG A 486 -1.65 16.47 -4.17
CA ARG A 486 -0.73 17.57 -4.49
C ARG A 486 0.64 17.06 -4.95
N GLY A 487 1.09 17.53 -6.11
CA GLY A 487 2.40 17.20 -6.68
C GLY A 487 2.56 15.76 -7.18
N ARG A 488 1.49 14.96 -7.22
CA ARG A 488 1.57 13.53 -7.60
C ARG A 488 2.04 13.32 -9.05
N ASN A 489 1.51 14.08 -10.00
CA ASN A 489 1.64 13.75 -11.42
C ASN A 489 2.87 14.38 -12.09
N ASP A 490 3.25 15.57 -11.68
CA ASP A 490 4.33 16.35 -12.29
C ASP A 490 5.28 16.96 -11.24
N GLY A 491 5.14 16.61 -9.95
CA GLY A 491 5.96 17.18 -8.88
C GLY A 491 5.66 18.64 -8.54
N ASN A 492 4.65 19.29 -9.15
CA ASN A 492 4.24 20.65 -8.81
C ASN A 492 3.09 20.66 -7.79
N ALA A 493 3.34 21.17 -6.59
CA ALA A 493 2.35 21.21 -5.51
C ALA A 493 1.15 22.16 -5.77
N LYS A 494 1.27 23.05 -6.76
CA LYS A 494 0.22 23.99 -7.18
C LYS A 494 -0.66 23.45 -8.30
N THR A 495 -0.31 22.32 -8.92
CA THR A 495 -1.14 21.69 -9.96
C THR A 495 -2.40 21.09 -9.36
N GLN A 496 -3.54 21.55 -9.83
CA GLN A 496 -4.85 20.99 -9.54
C GLN A 496 -5.11 19.82 -10.50
N ASN A 497 -5.27 18.59 -10.01
CA ASN A 497 -5.58 17.44 -10.86
C ASN A 497 -7.04 17.00 -10.68
N MET A 498 -7.78 17.00 -11.78
CA MET A 498 -9.14 16.51 -11.84
C MET A 498 -9.16 15.09 -12.41
N LEU A 499 -9.94 14.20 -11.82
CA LEU A 499 -10.13 12.81 -12.25
C LEU A 499 -11.48 12.68 -12.94
N ALA A 500 -11.51 12.07 -14.13
CA ALA A 500 -12.74 11.81 -14.87
C ALA A 500 -12.64 10.49 -15.68
N SER A 501 -13.69 10.15 -16.40
CA SER A 501 -13.65 9.12 -17.45
C SER A 501 -12.80 9.57 -18.63
N PRO A 502 -12.13 8.65 -19.36
CA PRO A 502 -11.26 9.02 -20.48
C PRO A 502 -12.02 9.75 -21.60
N GLU A 503 -13.33 9.53 -21.74
CA GLU A 503 -14.21 10.23 -22.68
C GLU A 503 -14.39 11.69 -22.33
N ILE A 504 -14.65 12.00 -21.05
CA ILE A 504 -14.76 13.39 -20.58
C ILE A 504 -13.41 14.11 -20.69
N VAL A 505 -12.32 13.43 -20.36
CA VAL A 505 -10.96 13.97 -20.54
C VAL A 505 -10.71 14.32 -22.01
N THR A 506 -11.05 13.41 -22.93
CA THR A 506 -10.87 13.60 -24.38
C THR A 506 -11.71 14.76 -24.90
N ALA A 507 -13.00 14.83 -24.54
CA ALA A 507 -13.88 15.90 -25.01
C ALA A 507 -13.46 17.28 -24.47
N MET A 508 -13.05 17.37 -23.20
CA MET A 508 -12.52 18.60 -22.61
C MET A 508 -11.13 18.97 -23.16
N ALA A 509 -10.35 18.02 -23.67
CA ALA A 509 -9.08 18.31 -24.36
C ALA A 509 -9.31 19.13 -25.65
N PHE A 510 -10.38 18.83 -26.40
CA PHE A 510 -10.80 19.65 -27.55
C PHE A 510 -11.28 21.05 -27.17
N ALA A 511 -11.94 21.18 -26.01
CA ALA A 511 -12.37 22.49 -25.53
C ALA A 511 -11.21 23.31 -24.91
N GLY A 512 -10.20 22.66 -24.33
CA GLY A 512 -9.08 23.30 -23.63
C GLY A 512 -9.47 24.00 -22.32
N ARG A 513 -10.67 23.72 -21.79
CA ARG A 513 -11.26 24.41 -20.63
C ARG A 513 -12.20 23.49 -19.84
N LEU A 514 -12.29 23.71 -18.53
CA LEU A 514 -13.05 22.89 -17.57
C LEU A 514 -14.54 23.22 -17.49
N ASP A 515 -14.93 24.38 -17.98
CA ASP A 515 -16.30 24.89 -17.99
C ASP A 515 -17.05 24.56 -19.29
N PHE A 516 -16.57 23.56 -20.02
CA PHE A 516 -17.24 22.97 -21.17
C PHE A 516 -17.98 21.68 -20.75
N ASN A 517 -19.29 21.62 -20.99
CA ASN A 517 -20.04 20.38 -20.83
C ASN A 517 -20.21 19.67 -22.18
N PRO A 518 -19.50 18.57 -22.47
CA PRO A 518 -19.61 17.87 -23.76
C PRO A 518 -21.00 17.29 -24.04
N ILE A 519 -21.84 17.14 -23.01
CA ILE A 519 -23.20 16.61 -23.15
C ILE A 519 -24.13 17.69 -23.71
N THR A 520 -23.97 18.96 -23.34
CA THR A 520 -24.93 20.03 -23.64
C THR A 520 -24.40 21.16 -24.51
N ASP A 521 -23.10 21.45 -24.39
CA ASP A 521 -22.50 22.66 -24.94
C ASP A 521 -21.98 22.42 -26.37
N THR A 522 -21.76 23.53 -27.09
CA THR A 522 -21.28 23.54 -28.48
C THR A 522 -19.89 24.18 -28.55
N LEU A 523 -19.03 23.68 -29.41
CA LEU A 523 -17.74 24.26 -29.80
C LEU A 523 -17.82 24.85 -31.21
N LYS A 524 -16.91 25.76 -31.53
CA LYS A 524 -16.75 26.27 -32.90
C LYS A 524 -15.69 25.46 -33.64
N ALA A 525 -16.07 24.91 -34.79
CA ALA A 525 -15.12 24.30 -35.71
C ALA A 525 -14.30 25.39 -36.46
N PRO A 526 -13.15 25.05 -37.08
CA PRO A 526 -12.33 26.02 -37.82
C PRO A 526 -13.05 26.70 -38.99
N ASP A 527 -14.11 26.09 -39.54
CA ASP A 527 -14.96 26.67 -40.57
C ASP A 527 -16.05 27.62 -40.03
N GLY A 528 -16.08 27.83 -38.70
CA GLY A 528 -17.04 28.68 -37.99
C GLY A 528 -18.38 28.00 -37.66
N SER A 529 -18.59 26.76 -38.10
CA SER A 529 -19.80 26.00 -37.80
C SER A 529 -19.86 25.54 -36.35
N ASP A 530 -21.08 25.30 -35.87
CA ASP A 530 -21.35 24.74 -34.55
C ASP A 530 -21.11 23.24 -34.54
N PHE A 531 -20.31 22.77 -33.58
CA PHE A 531 -20.00 21.36 -33.35
C PHE A 531 -20.39 20.96 -31.92
N ARG A 532 -21.14 19.87 -31.80
CA ARG A 532 -21.47 19.23 -30.52
C ARG A 532 -21.10 17.76 -30.60
N PHE A 533 -20.53 17.24 -29.52
CA PHE A 533 -20.22 15.82 -29.45
C PHE A 533 -21.50 14.99 -29.33
N GLU A 534 -21.55 13.91 -30.11
CA GLU A 534 -22.52 12.84 -29.90
C GLU A 534 -21.96 11.84 -28.89
N PRO A 535 -22.81 11.12 -28.14
CA PRO A 535 -22.35 10.14 -27.17
C PRO A 535 -21.30 9.17 -27.76
N PRO A 536 -20.21 8.90 -27.03
CA PRO A 536 -19.14 8.05 -27.53
C PRO A 536 -19.63 6.62 -27.77
N SER A 537 -19.14 6.02 -28.85
CA SER A 537 -19.39 4.62 -29.22
C SER A 537 -18.08 3.87 -29.40
N GLY A 538 -18.08 2.55 -29.25
CA GLY A 538 -16.88 1.74 -29.42
C GLY A 538 -17.15 0.28 -29.11
N GLU A 539 -16.39 -0.62 -29.75
CA GLU A 539 -16.42 -2.04 -29.43
C GLU A 539 -15.77 -2.28 -28.04
N GLU A 540 -16.39 -3.10 -27.19
CA GLU A 540 -15.81 -3.45 -25.88
C GLU A 540 -14.58 -4.38 -26.01
N LEU A 541 -14.65 -5.29 -26.98
CA LEU A 541 -13.59 -6.24 -27.32
C LEU A 541 -13.33 -6.16 -28.82
N PRO A 542 -12.06 -6.30 -29.26
CA PRO A 542 -11.75 -6.24 -30.68
C PRO A 542 -12.42 -7.40 -31.42
N SER A 543 -13.27 -7.10 -32.40
CA SER A 543 -13.98 -8.12 -33.20
C SER A 543 -13.05 -9.09 -33.93
N ARG A 544 -11.82 -8.66 -34.25
CA ARG A 544 -10.75 -9.47 -34.86
C ARG A 544 -9.85 -10.18 -33.85
N GLY A 545 -10.15 -10.09 -32.55
CA GLY A 545 -9.31 -10.56 -31.46
C GLY A 545 -8.13 -9.64 -31.16
N PHE A 546 -7.43 -9.89 -30.04
CA PHE A 546 -6.23 -9.15 -29.67
C PHE A 546 -5.02 -9.58 -30.51
N THR A 547 -4.18 -8.63 -30.89
CA THR A 547 -2.86 -8.90 -31.49
C THR A 547 -1.80 -8.90 -30.39
N PRO A 548 -0.88 -9.87 -30.33
CA PRO A 548 0.10 -9.98 -29.24
C PRO A 548 1.14 -8.84 -29.24
N GLY A 549 1.37 -8.17 -30.37
CA GLY A 549 2.39 -7.12 -30.50
C GLY A 549 3.79 -7.71 -30.59
N ASP A 550 4.76 -7.03 -29.97
CA ASP A 550 6.12 -7.56 -29.82
C ASP A 550 6.14 -8.70 -28.77
N GLU A 551 6.18 -9.94 -29.27
CA GLU A 551 6.20 -11.15 -28.43
C GLU A 551 7.49 -11.32 -27.62
N SER A 552 8.55 -10.54 -27.88
CA SER A 552 9.76 -10.57 -27.05
C SER A 552 9.52 -10.11 -25.62
N TYR A 553 8.43 -9.37 -25.37
CA TYR A 553 7.98 -9.00 -24.04
C TYR A 553 7.27 -10.13 -23.28
N LEU A 554 6.82 -11.19 -23.95
CA LEU A 554 6.10 -12.29 -23.32
C LEU A 554 7.10 -13.22 -22.60
N PRO A 555 7.02 -13.34 -21.26
CA PRO A 555 7.86 -14.29 -20.56
C PRO A 555 7.44 -15.72 -20.89
N ARG A 556 8.39 -16.64 -20.74
CA ARG A 556 8.08 -18.07 -20.76
C ARG A 556 7.17 -18.38 -19.56
N PRO A 557 5.99 -19.00 -19.75
CA PRO A 557 5.10 -19.40 -18.66
C PRO A 557 5.80 -20.30 -17.64
N CYS A 558 5.67 -19.98 -16.35
CA CYS A 558 6.22 -20.75 -15.23
C CYS A 558 7.67 -21.21 -15.51
N PRO A 559 8.62 -20.28 -15.65
CA PRO A 559 9.99 -20.62 -16.06
C PRO A 559 10.68 -21.44 -14.96
N GLU A 560 11.42 -22.47 -15.37
CA GLU A 560 12.25 -23.25 -14.45
C GLU A 560 13.39 -22.39 -13.86
N PRO A 561 13.71 -22.53 -12.55
CA PRO A 561 14.80 -21.78 -11.92
C PRO A 561 16.17 -22.21 -12.45
N ILE A 562 17.07 -21.25 -12.67
CA ILE A 562 18.45 -21.49 -13.09
C ILE A 562 19.40 -21.07 -11.95
N ALA A 563 19.65 -21.98 -11.01
CA ALA A 563 20.40 -21.71 -9.77
C ALA A 563 21.81 -21.12 -9.99
N SER A 564 22.47 -21.48 -11.11
CA SER A 564 23.79 -20.98 -11.50
C SER A 564 23.79 -19.54 -11.99
N THR A 565 22.63 -18.91 -12.18
CA THR A 565 22.54 -17.52 -12.67
C THR A 565 23.18 -16.58 -11.64
N PRO A 566 24.22 -15.81 -12.02
CA PRO A 566 24.77 -14.77 -11.16
C PRO A 566 23.74 -13.64 -11.04
N ILE A 567 23.54 -13.14 -9.82
CA ILE A 567 22.67 -11.99 -9.58
C ILE A 567 23.43 -10.72 -9.90
N ALA A 568 22.88 -9.91 -10.81
CA ALA A 568 23.53 -8.69 -11.28
C ALA A 568 23.37 -7.54 -10.27
N ILE A 569 24.27 -7.48 -9.29
CA ILE A 569 24.41 -6.31 -8.39
C ILE A 569 25.89 -5.90 -8.41
N SER A 570 26.16 -4.65 -8.80
CA SER A 570 27.53 -4.11 -8.74
C SER A 570 27.94 -3.88 -7.28
N PRO A 571 29.16 -4.29 -6.85
CA PRO A 571 29.69 -3.95 -5.53
C PRO A 571 29.81 -2.44 -5.27
N THR A 572 29.85 -1.62 -6.33
CA THR A 572 29.92 -0.15 -6.26
C THR A 572 28.58 0.52 -6.57
N SER A 573 27.49 -0.25 -6.62
CA SER A 573 26.16 0.28 -6.87
C SER A 573 25.76 1.31 -5.83
N SER A 574 25.08 2.37 -6.27
CA SER A 574 24.38 3.29 -5.37
C SER A 574 22.87 3.03 -5.33
N ARG A 575 22.36 2.09 -6.15
CA ARG A 575 20.94 1.81 -6.35
C ARG A 575 20.50 0.50 -5.72
N LEU A 576 21.37 -0.50 -5.71
CA LEU A 576 21.13 -1.85 -5.24
C LEU A 576 22.21 -2.28 -4.25
N GLU A 577 21.83 -3.03 -3.24
CA GLU A 577 22.76 -3.59 -2.25
C GLU A 577 22.28 -4.98 -1.86
N PRO A 578 23.15 -6.01 -1.88
CA PRO A 578 22.79 -7.30 -1.33
C PRO A 578 22.40 -7.17 0.14
N LEU A 579 21.28 -7.77 0.54
CA LEU A 579 20.91 -7.80 1.95
C LEU A 579 21.69 -8.90 2.68
N GLU A 580 22.25 -8.52 3.82
CA GLU A 580 22.72 -9.47 4.81
C GLU A 580 21.57 -9.85 5.74
N ALA A 581 21.52 -11.13 6.11
CA ALA A 581 20.58 -11.58 7.12
C ALA A 581 20.90 -10.96 8.47
N PHE A 582 19.89 -10.43 9.15
CA PHE A 582 20.08 -9.82 10.47
C PHE A 582 20.53 -10.86 11.50
N ASP A 583 21.44 -10.47 12.40
CA ASP A 583 21.83 -11.31 13.53
C ASP A 583 20.74 -11.38 14.60
N THR A 584 20.66 -12.45 15.39
CA THR A 584 19.78 -12.56 16.55
C THR A 584 20.55 -12.36 17.86
N PRO A 585 20.05 -11.51 18.79
CA PRO A 585 20.67 -11.38 20.11
C PRO A 585 20.50 -12.66 20.96
N PHE A 586 19.68 -13.61 20.51
CA PHE A 586 19.29 -14.80 21.27
C PHE A 586 20.11 -16.06 20.93
N LYS A 587 21.19 -15.94 20.13
CA LYS A 587 22.04 -17.09 19.72
C LYS A 587 22.60 -17.90 20.88
N SER A 588 22.89 -17.24 22.01
CA SER A 588 23.47 -17.87 23.20
C SER A 588 22.46 -18.70 24.01
N GLY A 589 21.17 -18.66 23.66
CA GLY A 589 20.08 -19.21 24.46
C GLY A 589 19.66 -18.32 25.64
N ASN A 590 20.33 -17.17 25.85
CA ASN A 590 19.81 -16.13 26.72
C ASN A 590 18.70 -15.38 25.98
N TYR A 591 17.48 -15.49 26.49
CA TYR A 591 16.27 -14.91 25.89
C TYR A 591 15.88 -13.55 26.49
N GLU A 592 16.75 -12.92 27.28
CA GLU A 592 16.60 -11.52 27.70
C GLU A 592 17.39 -10.56 26.80
N LEU A 593 16.83 -9.38 26.55
CA LEU A 593 17.55 -8.26 25.96
C LEU A 593 18.23 -7.47 27.08
N SER A 594 19.55 -7.62 27.22
CA SER A 594 20.35 -6.84 28.15
C SER A 594 21.04 -5.65 27.46
N ASP A 595 21.44 -4.67 28.26
CA ASP A 595 22.41 -3.62 27.88
C ASP A 595 22.03 -2.74 26.69
N MET A 596 20.73 -2.52 26.48
CA MET A 596 20.25 -1.56 25.48
C MET A 596 20.37 -0.12 25.98
N LYS A 597 20.50 0.83 25.05
CA LYS A 597 20.33 2.27 25.30
C LYS A 597 19.00 2.78 24.74
N CYS A 598 18.32 3.66 25.46
CA CYS A 598 17.24 4.43 24.86
C CYS A 598 17.86 5.46 23.89
N LEU A 599 17.60 5.33 22.58
CA LEU A 599 18.12 6.28 21.59
C LEU A 599 17.42 7.64 21.70
N LEU A 600 16.09 7.62 21.70
CA LEU A 600 15.25 8.79 21.97
C LEU A 600 13.82 8.41 22.37
N ARG A 601 13.13 9.40 22.93
CA ARG A 601 11.67 9.40 23.11
C ARG A 601 11.03 10.29 22.05
N ILE A 602 10.13 9.73 21.25
CA ILE A 602 9.47 10.41 20.13
C ILE A 602 8.16 11.05 20.59
N ARG A 603 8.03 12.37 20.42
CA ARG A 603 6.83 13.14 20.77
C ARG A 603 5.79 13.15 19.66
N GLY A 604 4.55 12.80 19.99
CA GLY A 604 3.41 12.96 19.10
C GLY A 604 3.43 12.03 17.90
N LYS A 605 2.84 12.50 16.79
CA LYS A 605 2.58 11.68 15.60
C LYS A 605 3.88 11.30 14.89
N CYS A 606 4.14 10.00 14.77
CA CYS A 606 5.25 9.45 13.99
C CYS A 606 4.74 8.45 12.94
N THR A 607 4.58 8.90 11.70
CA THR A 607 4.14 8.08 10.55
C THR A 607 5.30 7.35 9.88
N THR A 608 5.01 6.41 8.97
CA THR A 608 6.05 5.80 8.14
C THR A 608 6.83 6.79 7.27
N ASP A 609 6.27 7.96 6.92
CA ASP A 609 7.03 9.04 6.28
C ASP A 609 8.00 9.76 7.22
N HIS A 610 7.69 9.82 8.51
CA HIS A 610 8.63 10.36 9.50
C HIS A 610 9.76 9.37 9.77
N ILE A 611 9.49 8.06 9.69
CA ILE A 611 10.47 6.98 9.90
C ILE A 611 11.34 6.77 8.65
N SER A 612 10.74 6.72 7.47
CA SER A 612 11.43 6.45 6.20
C SER A 612 10.80 7.30 5.10
N ALA A 613 11.38 8.49 4.90
CA ALA A 613 10.86 9.47 3.96
C ALA A 613 10.87 8.96 2.51
N ALA A 614 9.85 9.34 1.72
CA ALA A 614 9.77 9.04 0.29
C ALA A 614 10.51 10.11 -0.55
N GLY A 615 9.92 10.55 -1.66
CA GLY A 615 10.48 11.61 -2.52
C GLY A 615 11.86 11.25 -3.07
N PRO A 616 12.91 12.06 -2.83
CA PRO A 616 14.25 11.83 -3.39
C PRO A 616 14.90 10.52 -2.91
N TRP A 617 14.40 9.93 -1.82
CA TRP A 617 14.90 8.67 -1.27
C TRP A 617 14.45 7.44 -2.04
N LEU A 618 13.41 7.55 -2.88
CA LEU A 618 12.86 6.42 -3.65
C LEU A 618 13.89 5.77 -4.58
N LYS A 619 14.91 6.52 -5.04
CA LYS A 619 16.00 5.97 -5.85
C LYS A 619 16.84 4.92 -5.11
N TYR A 620 16.84 4.92 -3.77
CA TYR A 620 17.61 4.00 -2.92
C TYR A 620 16.78 2.83 -2.41
N LYS A 621 15.59 2.58 -2.95
CA LYS A 621 14.70 1.51 -2.45
C LYS A 621 15.32 0.12 -2.44
N GLY A 622 16.27 -0.17 -3.34
CA GLY A 622 17.02 -1.41 -3.40
C GLY A 622 18.37 -1.37 -2.66
N HIS A 623 18.72 -0.27 -2.00
CA HIS A 623 20.00 -0.10 -1.30
C HIS A 623 19.75 0.32 0.15
N LEU A 624 19.71 -0.66 1.05
CA LEU A 624 19.28 -0.45 2.44
C LEU A 624 20.17 0.53 3.20
N SER A 625 21.50 0.46 3.05
CA SER A 625 22.44 1.36 3.71
C SER A 625 22.23 2.82 3.30
N ASN A 626 22.12 3.11 2.00
CA ASN A 626 21.84 4.47 1.52
C ASN A 626 20.46 4.95 1.94
N LEU A 627 19.45 4.07 1.92
CA LEU A 627 18.11 4.44 2.34
C LEU A 627 18.04 4.68 3.86
N ALA A 628 18.81 3.93 4.66
CA ALA A 628 18.85 4.06 6.12
C ALA A 628 19.38 5.41 6.58
N GLU A 629 20.11 6.17 5.76
CA GLU A 629 20.51 7.55 6.07
C GLU A 629 19.30 8.50 6.26
N ASN A 630 18.06 8.05 5.98
CA ASN A 630 16.84 8.80 6.29
C ASN A 630 16.03 8.26 7.50
N THR A 631 16.60 7.36 8.29
CA THR A 631 15.92 6.76 9.45
C THR A 631 15.47 7.84 10.43
N LEU A 632 14.15 7.94 10.64
CA LEU A 632 13.50 8.82 11.62
C LEU A 632 13.73 10.32 11.40
N ILE A 633 14.14 10.78 10.21
CA ILE A 633 14.43 12.21 9.98
C ILE A 633 13.21 13.14 10.12
N GLY A 634 11.99 12.60 10.10
CA GLY A 634 10.79 13.39 10.39
C GLY A 634 10.36 13.32 11.86
N ALA A 635 10.97 12.46 12.67
CA ALA A 635 10.55 12.26 14.05
C ALA A 635 10.99 13.46 14.93
N MET A 636 10.10 13.84 15.85
CA MET A 636 10.35 14.88 16.83
C MET A 636 10.85 14.26 18.13
N ASN A 637 12.02 14.69 18.58
CA ASN A 637 12.56 14.30 19.88
C ASN A 637 11.84 15.08 20.99
N ASP A 638 11.34 14.35 21.99
CA ASP A 638 10.58 14.91 23.10
C ASP A 638 11.43 15.77 24.03
N GLN A 639 12.71 15.44 24.18
CA GLN A 639 13.60 16.05 25.18
C GLN A 639 14.07 17.45 24.80
N ASP A 640 14.37 17.68 23.51
CA ASP A 640 14.80 18.98 22.99
C ASP A 640 13.71 19.67 22.15
N GLY A 641 12.63 18.96 21.81
CA GLY A 641 11.54 19.46 21.00
C GLY A 641 11.86 19.65 19.52
N GLN A 642 13.01 19.16 19.03
CA GLN A 642 13.49 19.34 17.66
C GLN A 642 13.19 18.12 16.78
N VAL A 643 13.04 18.36 15.48
CA VAL A 643 12.89 17.29 14.47
C VAL A 643 14.28 16.86 14.00
N ASN A 644 14.48 15.55 13.83
CA ASN A 644 15.76 14.97 13.41
C ASN A 644 16.93 15.32 14.34
N SER A 645 16.72 15.23 15.65
CA SER A 645 17.76 15.51 16.65
C SER A 645 17.86 14.36 17.66
N ALA A 646 19.08 13.95 17.98
CA ALA A 646 19.39 12.95 19.00
C ALA A 646 20.72 13.28 19.71
N HIS A 647 20.90 12.75 20.93
CA HIS A 647 22.08 13.00 21.76
C HIS A 647 22.69 11.67 22.21
N ASP A 648 23.97 11.46 21.88
CA ASP A 648 24.79 10.40 22.43
C ASP A 648 25.52 10.89 23.69
N LEU A 649 25.04 10.50 24.87
CA LEU A 649 25.59 10.94 26.16
C LEU A 649 27.00 10.42 26.44
N GLU A 650 27.42 9.31 25.85
CA GLU A 650 28.74 8.73 26.13
C GLU A 650 29.88 9.53 25.45
N GLY A 651 29.59 10.13 24.29
CA GLY A 651 30.53 11.01 23.58
C GLY A 651 30.18 12.50 23.69
N ASP A 652 29.10 12.83 24.39
CA ASP A 652 28.46 14.15 24.43
C ASP A 652 28.25 14.77 23.03
N VAL A 653 27.73 13.96 22.10
CA VAL A 653 27.53 14.38 20.69
C VAL A 653 26.04 14.57 20.41
N ARG A 654 25.67 15.75 19.91
CA ARG A 654 24.34 16.03 19.35
C ARG A 654 24.41 16.07 17.83
N ASP A 655 23.54 15.31 17.18
CA ASP A 655 23.49 15.19 15.73
C ASP A 655 22.10 14.70 15.31
N THR A 656 21.94 14.42 14.02
CA THR A 656 20.74 13.82 13.47
C THR A 656 20.50 12.42 14.01
N ILE A 657 19.23 11.98 14.00
CA ILE A 657 18.85 10.64 14.46
C ILE A 657 19.61 9.52 13.70
N PRO A 658 19.72 9.52 12.36
CA PRO A 658 20.49 8.50 11.65
C PRO A 658 22.00 8.57 11.96
N SER A 659 22.58 9.77 12.14
CA SER A 659 23.98 9.92 12.57
C SER A 659 24.25 9.23 13.91
N ILE A 660 23.40 9.46 14.92
CA ILE A 660 23.56 8.84 16.23
C ILE A 660 23.34 7.32 16.16
N ALA A 661 22.32 6.87 15.42
CA ALA A 661 22.05 5.44 15.23
C ALA A 661 23.25 4.72 14.54
N LYS A 662 23.91 5.39 13.59
CA LYS A 662 25.13 4.89 12.94
C LYS A 662 26.30 4.79 13.90
N ARG A 663 26.47 5.77 14.82
CA ARG A 663 27.47 5.69 15.89
C ARG A 663 27.22 4.50 16.82
N TYR A 664 25.97 4.28 17.21
CA TYR A 664 25.58 3.15 18.05
C TYR A 664 25.90 1.81 17.35
N LYS A 665 25.57 1.70 16.06
CA LYS A 665 25.94 0.53 15.24
C LYS A 665 27.46 0.32 15.19
N ALA A 666 28.24 1.38 14.99
CA ALA A 666 29.71 1.29 14.89
C ALA A 666 30.39 0.74 16.16
N ARG A 667 29.81 1.00 17.34
CA ARG A 667 30.26 0.44 18.62
C ARG A 667 29.49 -0.81 19.08
N SER A 668 28.67 -1.40 18.20
CA SER A 668 27.82 -2.57 18.51
C SER A 668 26.92 -2.36 19.73
N GLN A 669 26.41 -1.14 19.96
CA GLN A 669 25.51 -0.80 21.06
C GLN A 669 24.05 -1.09 20.66
N PRO A 670 23.38 -2.08 21.30
CA PRO A 670 21.95 -2.28 21.11
C PRO A 670 21.15 -1.09 21.62
N TRP A 671 20.01 -0.81 21.00
CA TRP A 671 19.17 0.29 21.44
C TRP A 671 17.68 0.05 21.25
N MET A 672 16.90 0.89 21.92
CA MET A 672 15.45 0.89 21.91
C MET A 672 14.88 2.28 21.66
N LEU A 673 13.62 2.33 21.22
CA LEU A 673 12.84 3.56 21.05
C LEU A 673 11.68 3.61 22.02
N VAL A 674 11.39 4.82 22.47
CA VAL A 674 10.13 5.13 23.15
C VAL A 674 9.27 5.95 22.20
N ALA A 675 8.03 5.53 21.96
CA ALA A 675 7.13 6.21 21.04
C ALA A 675 5.78 6.53 21.67
N ASP A 676 5.16 7.59 21.17
CA ASP A 676 3.82 8.02 21.57
C ASP A 676 2.72 7.12 20.94
N HIS A 677 1.48 7.61 20.84
CA HIS A 677 0.39 6.87 20.19
C HIS A 677 0.60 6.66 18.69
N ASN A 678 0.14 5.50 18.21
CA ASN A 678 0.03 5.13 16.81
C ASN A 678 1.34 5.22 16.01
N TYR A 679 2.44 4.78 16.61
CA TYR A 679 3.75 4.74 15.94
C TYR A 679 3.69 3.95 14.63
N GLY A 680 4.24 4.52 13.56
CA GLY A 680 4.26 3.89 12.23
C GLY A 680 2.93 3.94 11.48
N GLU A 681 2.05 4.90 11.79
CA GLU A 681 0.84 5.14 10.99
C GLU A 681 1.19 5.42 9.52
N GLY A 682 0.37 4.93 8.59
CA GLY A 682 0.45 5.33 7.18
C GLY A 682 0.83 4.18 6.24
N SER A 683 1.66 4.48 5.25
CA SER A 683 2.03 3.58 4.15
C SER A 683 2.65 2.28 4.63
N ALA A 684 2.36 1.15 3.97
CA ALA A 684 2.88 -0.19 4.24
C ALA A 684 4.37 -0.39 3.85
N ARG A 685 5.21 0.63 4.07
CA ARG A 685 6.65 0.60 3.79
C ARG A 685 7.36 -0.27 4.80
N GLU A 686 7.87 -1.41 4.35
CA GLU A 686 8.73 -2.30 5.15
C GLU A 686 10.06 -1.65 5.54
N HIS A 687 10.54 -0.67 4.76
CA HIS A 687 11.75 0.09 5.06
C HIS A 687 11.68 0.78 6.42
N ALA A 688 10.48 1.18 6.87
CA ALA A 688 10.30 1.77 8.20
C ALA A 688 10.59 0.77 9.35
N ALA A 689 10.62 -0.53 9.08
CA ALA A 689 11.09 -1.55 10.02
C ALA A 689 12.55 -1.97 9.75
N LEU A 690 12.93 -2.14 8.47
CA LEU A 690 14.29 -2.53 8.07
C LEU A 690 15.34 -1.52 8.52
N GLN A 691 15.04 -0.22 8.47
CA GLN A 691 15.97 0.85 8.78
C GLN A 691 16.36 0.94 10.26
N PRO A 692 15.41 1.05 11.23
CA PRO A 692 15.74 0.92 12.64
C PRO A 692 16.49 -0.38 12.94
N ARG A 693 16.04 -1.49 12.35
CA ARG A 693 16.69 -2.79 12.54
C ARG A 693 18.12 -2.82 12.03
N PHE A 694 18.37 -2.25 10.86
CA PHE A 694 19.69 -2.14 10.23
C PHE A 694 20.69 -1.39 11.12
N PHE A 695 20.23 -0.38 11.87
CA PHE A 695 21.05 0.35 12.83
C PHE A 695 21.13 -0.30 14.22
N GLY A 696 20.49 -1.45 14.45
CA GLY A 696 20.60 -2.19 15.71
C GLY A 696 19.46 -1.95 16.72
N CYS A 697 18.32 -1.40 16.29
CA CYS A 697 17.13 -1.32 17.14
C CYS A 697 16.65 -2.74 17.49
N GLN A 698 16.47 -3.03 18.77
CA GLN A 698 15.99 -4.32 19.27
C GLN A 698 14.59 -4.24 19.87
N LEU A 699 14.19 -3.09 20.41
CA LEU A 699 12.90 -2.89 21.09
C LEU A 699 12.27 -1.54 20.72
N ILE A 700 10.97 -1.56 20.42
CA ILE A 700 10.13 -0.37 20.40
C ILE A 700 9.07 -0.51 21.50
N LEU A 701 9.10 0.42 22.45
CA LEU A 701 8.10 0.55 23.51
C LEU A 701 7.22 1.76 23.23
N ALA A 702 5.93 1.54 23.00
CA ALA A 702 5.03 2.61 22.59
C ALA A 702 3.76 2.67 23.43
N ARG A 703 3.04 3.79 23.39
CA ARG A 703 1.65 3.81 23.90
C ARG A 703 0.73 2.99 22.99
N SER A 704 0.95 3.06 21.69
CA SER A 704 0.32 2.20 20.67
C SER A 704 1.14 2.20 19.38
N ILE A 705 1.03 1.12 18.60
CA ILE A 705 1.71 0.96 17.30
C ILE A 705 0.66 0.68 16.23
N ALA A 706 0.85 1.24 15.04
CA ALA A 706 0.00 0.95 13.90
C ALA A 706 0.21 -0.50 13.43
N ARG A 707 -0.89 -1.22 13.16
CA ARG A 707 -0.92 -2.66 12.85
C ARG A 707 0.13 -3.14 11.84
N ILE A 708 0.25 -2.45 10.69
CA ILE A 708 1.18 -2.86 9.62
C ILE A 708 2.63 -2.62 10.04
N ALA A 709 2.91 -1.48 10.67
CA ALA A 709 4.24 -1.19 11.18
C ALA A 709 4.64 -2.21 12.25
N GLU A 710 3.73 -2.57 13.16
CA GLU A 710 3.96 -3.57 14.19
C GLU A 710 4.30 -4.94 13.60
N THR A 711 3.55 -5.38 12.58
CA THR A 711 3.82 -6.65 11.87
C THR A 711 5.18 -6.62 11.18
N ASN A 712 5.50 -5.53 10.47
CA ASN A 712 6.79 -5.37 9.79
C ASN A 712 7.95 -5.38 10.78
N LEU A 713 7.84 -4.68 11.92
CA LEU A 713 8.86 -4.66 12.97
C LEU A 713 9.14 -6.06 13.50
N ARG A 714 8.09 -6.82 13.83
CA ARG A 714 8.20 -8.20 14.32
C ARG A 714 8.81 -9.13 13.27
N LYS A 715 8.44 -8.98 11.99
CA LYS A 715 9.07 -9.72 10.88
C LYS A 715 10.57 -9.46 10.76
N GLN A 716 11.02 -8.24 11.07
CA GLN A 716 12.45 -7.89 11.12
C GLN A 716 13.12 -8.24 12.47
N GLY A 717 12.43 -8.95 13.36
CA GLY A 717 12.95 -9.38 14.67
C GLY A 717 13.06 -8.27 15.72
N VAL A 718 12.37 -7.13 15.52
CA VAL A 718 12.26 -6.08 16.53
C VAL A 718 11.14 -6.43 17.50
N LEU A 719 11.45 -6.44 18.81
CA LEU A 719 10.46 -6.62 19.86
C LEU A 719 9.56 -5.38 19.95
N THR A 720 8.25 -5.59 20.00
CA THR A 720 7.27 -4.51 20.17
C THR A 720 6.52 -4.71 21.47
N LEU A 721 6.61 -3.74 22.38
CA LEU A 721 5.89 -3.73 23.65
C LEU A 721 5.04 -2.47 23.78
N LEU A 722 3.98 -2.56 24.56
CA LEU A 722 3.10 -1.44 24.88
C LEU A 722 3.16 -1.11 26.37
N PHE A 723 3.08 0.16 26.73
CA PHE A 723 2.99 0.56 28.14
C PHE A 723 1.74 -0.03 28.81
N ALA A 724 1.91 -0.61 30.01
CA ALA A 724 0.75 -1.04 30.80
C ALA A 724 -0.02 0.16 31.37
N ASP A 725 0.71 1.14 31.91
CA ASP A 725 0.27 2.50 32.21
C ASP A 725 0.96 3.47 31.24
N GLU A 726 0.18 4.12 30.39
CA GLU A 726 0.75 5.02 29.38
C GLU A 726 1.48 6.22 30.01
N ASN A 727 1.22 6.59 31.27
CA ASN A 727 1.95 7.65 31.96
C ASN A 727 3.44 7.33 32.17
N ASP A 728 3.82 6.05 32.08
CA ASP A 728 5.23 5.62 32.16
C ASP A 728 6.06 6.06 30.95
N TYR A 729 5.43 6.51 29.86
CA TYR A 729 6.09 7.07 28.68
C TYR A 729 7.13 8.15 29.03
N SER A 730 6.81 9.06 29.95
CA SER A 730 7.71 10.16 30.32
C SER A 730 8.82 9.76 31.30
N LYS A 731 8.84 8.50 31.77
CA LYS A 731 9.84 8.02 32.73
C LYS A 731 11.13 7.56 32.06
N ILE A 732 11.13 7.33 30.74
CA ILE A 732 12.29 6.84 29.99
C ILE A 732 12.84 7.96 29.11
N ASP A 733 14.12 8.27 29.27
CA ASP A 733 14.82 9.35 28.59
C ASP A 733 15.94 8.79 27.70
N ALA A 734 16.37 9.53 26.66
CA ALA A 734 17.54 9.15 25.87
C ALA A 734 18.78 8.97 26.76
N GLY A 735 19.56 7.94 26.45
CA GLY A 735 20.77 7.57 27.17
C GLY A 735 20.56 6.64 28.38
N ASP A 736 19.31 6.47 28.84
CA ASP A 736 18.99 5.48 29.87
C ASP A 736 19.42 4.08 29.44
N ALA A 737 19.94 3.30 30.39
CA ALA A 737 20.22 1.88 30.17
C ALA A 737 18.93 1.07 30.38
N VAL A 738 18.64 0.18 29.44
CA VAL A 738 17.37 -0.53 29.36
C VAL A 738 17.61 -2.03 29.21
N GLN A 739 16.88 -2.83 29.99
CA GLN A 739 16.91 -4.29 29.95
C GLN A 739 15.49 -4.84 30.02
N THR A 740 15.23 -5.99 29.39
CA THR A 740 13.97 -6.71 29.62
C THR A 740 14.06 -7.58 30.88
N VAL A 741 12.89 -7.83 31.47
CA VAL A 741 12.73 -8.76 32.60
C VAL A 741 11.52 -9.64 32.30
N ASN A 742 11.69 -10.96 32.43
CA ASN A 742 10.73 -12.00 32.09
C ASN A 742 10.49 -12.19 30.58
N LEU A 743 11.29 -11.59 29.69
CA LEU A 743 11.20 -11.91 28.26
C LEU A 743 11.59 -13.38 28.02
N ALA A 744 12.49 -13.93 28.82
CA ALA A 744 12.92 -15.31 28.67
C ALA A 744 11.78 -16.33 28.86
N ASP A 745 10.86 -16.06 29.78
CA ASP A 745 9.70 -16.93 30.03
C ASP A 745 8.69 -16.92 28.90
N LEU A 746 8.61 -15.81 28.16
CA LEU A 746 7.79 -15.67 26.97
C LEU A 746 8.48 -16.28 25.73
N LEU A 747 9.78 -16.05 25.55
CA LEU A 747 10.48 -16.29 24.29
C LEU A 747 11.09 -17.70 24.17
N LYS A 748 11.29 -18.43 25.28
CA LYS A 748 11.78 -19.82 25.24
C LYS A 748 10.88 -20.75 24.41
N PRO A 749 11.39 -21.89 23.91
CA PRO A 749 10.50 -22.94 23.40
C PRO A 749 9.45 -23.28 24.47
N ASP A 750 8.17 -23.29 24.08
CA ASP A 750 7.01 -23.48 24.97
C ASP A 750 6.81 -22.39 26.06
N GLY A 751 7.27 -21.17 25.78
CA GLY A 751 7.03 -20.00 26.64
C GLY A 751 5.54 -19.67 26.82
N ASP A 752 5.21 -19.09 27.98
CA ASP A 752 3.83 -18.74 28.33
C ASP A 752 3.45 -17.38 27.73
N LEU A 753 2.45 -17.38 26.83
CA LEU A 753 1.93 -16.17 26.17
C LEU A 753 1.30 -15.17 27.14
N GLU A 754 0.91 -15.59 28.34
CA GLU A 754 0.37 -14.70 29.37
C GLU A 754 1.47 -14.03 30.21
N THR A 755 2.75 -14.34 29.94
CA THR A 755 3.88 -13.76 30.65
C THR A 755 3.95 -12.25 30.46
N GLN A 756 3.81 -11.51 31.56
CA GLN A 756 4.06 -10.07 31.54
C GLN A 756 5.57 -9.77 31.51
N VAL A 757 6.03 -9.25 30.37
CA VAL A 757 7.37 -8.67 30.20
C VAL A 757 7.41 -7.30 30.89
N ARG A 758 8.49 -7.02 31.62
CA ARG A 758 8.79 -5.70 32.20
C ARG A 758 10.04 -5.13 31.56
N VAL A 759 10.17 -3.80 31.62
CA VAL A 759 11.35 -3.07 31.16
C VAL A 759 12.01 -2.45 32.38
N ARG A 760 13.23 -2.90 32.69
CA ARG A 760 14.07 -2.28 33.73
C ARG A 760 14.83 -1.12 33.13
N VAL A 761 14.68 0.06 33.72
CA VAL A 761 15.30 1.31 33.29
C VAL A 761 16.27 1.75 34.37
N THR A 762 17.53 1.93 34.00
CA THR A 762 18.59 2.46 34.88
C THR A 762 19.02 3.83 34.37
N LYS A 763 18.77 4.85 35.19
CA LYS A 763 19.16 6.23 34.93
C LYS A 763 20.68 6.41 35.00
N PRO A 764 21.25 7.48 34.41
CA PRO A 764 22.68 7.78 34.51
C PRO A 764 23.21 7.92 35.95
N ASP A 765 22.34 8.29 36.91
CA ASP A 765 22.68 8.37 38.34
C ASP A 765 22.68 7.01 39.06
N GLY A 766 22.42 5.92 38.34
CA GLY A 766 22.39 4.55 38.86
C GLY A 766 21.04 4.12 39.44
N LYS A 767 20.03 5.01 39.54
CA LYS A 767 18.70 4.62 40.01
C LYS A 767 18.01 3.72 38.98
N ALA A 768 17.49 2.60 39.44
CA ALA A 768 16.78 1.64 38.61
C ALA A 768 15.32 1.46 39.06
N PHE A 769 14.43 1.29 38.10
CA PHE A 769 13.02 0.94 38.31
C PHE A 769 12.50 0.07 37.17
N GLU A 770 11.39 -0.63 37.39
CA GLU A 770 10.76 -1.48 36.39
C GLU A 770 9.42 -0.90 35.94
N ILE A 771 9.17 -0.97 34.63
CA ILE A 771 7.93 -0.56 33.98
C ILE A 771 7.20 -1.82 33.49
N ALA A 772 5.93 -1.95 33.85
CA ALA A 772 5.09 -3.02 33.34
C ALA A 772 4.66 -2.75 31.88
N THR A 773 4.65 -3.81 31.06
CA THR A 773 4.26 -3.71 29.65
C THR A 773 3.14 -4.70 29.30
N LYS A 774 2.64 -4.59 28.07
CA LYS A 774 1.67 -5.48 27.42
C LYS A 774 2.21 -5.85 26.03
N HIS A 775 1.76 -6.98 25.50
CA HIS A 775 2.06 -7.38 24.12
C HIS A 775 0.87 -8.10 23.46
N SER A 776 0.93 -8.20 22.13
CA SER A 776 0.00 -8.99 21.30
C SER A 776 0.78 -10.00 20.43
N LEU A 777 1.92 -10.48 20.94
CA LEU A 777 2.76 -11.47 20.27
C LEU A 777 2.05 -12.83 20.20
N SER A 778 2.24 -13.51 19.08
CA SER A 778 1.74 -14.88 18.83
C SER A 778 2.94 -15.83 18.85
N PRO A 779 2.74 -17.16 18.91
CA PRO A 779 3.84 -18.11 18.79
C PRO A 779 4.71 -17.89 17.54
N ALA A 780 4.10 -17.52 16.40
CA ALA A 780 4.83 -17.18 15.19
C ALA A 780 5.71 -15.93 15.36
N HIS A 781 5.15 -14.85 15.94
CA HIS A 781 5.93 -13.65 16.24
C HIS A 781 7.14 -13.94 17.14
N LEU A 782 6.97 -14.77 18.16
CA LEU A 782 8.04 -15.16 19.08
C LEU A 782 9.13 -15.95 18.34
N ALA A 783 8.76 -16.85 17.44
CA ALA A 783 9.71 -17.59 16.62
C ALA A 783 10.52 -16.67 15.69
N TRP A 784 9.88 -15.68 15.07
CA TRP A 784 10.58 -14.69 14.22
C TRP A 784 11.57 -13.85 15.00
N ILE A 785 11.16 -13.33 16.16
CA ILE A 785 12.02 -12.52 17.03
C ILE A 785 13.22 -13.34 17.52
N ARG A 786 12.99 -14.60 17.93
CA ARG A 786 14.04 -15.52 18.37
C ARG A 786 15.07 -15.82 17.29
N ALA A 787 14.62 -16.06 16.06
CA ALA A 787 15.49 -16.28 14.90
C ALA A 787 16.17 -14.99 14.41
N GLY A 788 15.77 -13.82 14.93
CA GLY A 788 16.29 -12.50 14.55
C GLY A 788 15.57 -11.85 13.36
N SER A 789 14.79 -12.64 12.61
CA SER A 789 13.79 -12.20 11.62
C SER A 789 12.93 -13.40 11.18
N ALA A 790 11.78 -13.14 10.55
CA ALA A 790 10.99 -14.17 9.89
C ALA A 790 11.76 -14.87 8.77
N LEU A 791 12.58 -14.12 8.02
CA LEU A 791 13.38 -14.64 6.91
C LEU A 791 14.47 -15.61 7.38
N ASN A 792 15.09 -15.33 8.53
CA ASN A 792 16.05 -16.24 9.16
C ASN A 792 15.41 -17.57 9.52
N LEU A 793 14.21 -17.54 10.11
CA LEU A 793 13.47 -18.74 10.48
C LEU A 793 13.15 -19.59 9.24
N ILE A 794 12.69 -18.95 8.15
CA ILE A 794 12.41 -19.64 6.88
C ILE A 794 13.68 -20.31 6.34
N ARG A 795 14.82 -19.61 6.38
CA ARG A 795 16.11 -20.16 5.95
C ARG A 795 16.53 -21.37 6.79
N GLU A 796 16.40 -21.28 8.12
CA GLU A 796 16.71 -22.38 9.03
C GLU A 796 15.84 -23.61 8.74
N GLN A 797 14.54 -23.41 8.56
CA GLN A 797 13.59 -24.47 8.22
C GLN A 797 13.89 -25.10 6.86
N ALA A 798 14.24 -24.28 5.85
CA ALA A 798 14.62 -24.77 4.53
C ALA A 798 15.90 -25.62 4.55
N ALA A 799 16.91 -25.17 5.31
CA ALA A 799 18.16 -25.91 5.49
C ALA A 799 17.93 -27.27 6.19
N LEU A 800 17.04 -27.29 7.19
CA LEU A 800 16.63 -28.52 7.87
C LEU A 800 15.87 -29.47 6.93
N ALA A 801 14.94 -28.97 6.12
CA ALA A 801 14.21 -29.80 5.15
C ALA A 801 15.16 -30.41 4.10
N ALA A 802 16.13 -29.63 3.61
CA ALA A 802 17.14 -30.10 2.67
C ALA A 802 18.06 -31.19 3.28
N SER A 803 18.47 -31.05 4.55
CA SER A 803 19.30 -32.05 5.23
C SER A 803 18.55 -33.38 5.48
N HIS A 804 17.24 -33.33 5.72
CA HIS A 804 16.42 -34.54 5.86
C HIS A 804 16.15 -35.24 4.52
N SER A 805 16.09 -34.49 3.40
CA SER A 805 15.94 -35.06 2.06
C SER A 805 17.24 -35.68 1.49
N SER A 806 18.40 -35.34 2.05
CA SER A 806 19.73 -35.78 1.60
C SER A 806 20.36 -36.85 2.50
N ALA A 807 19.67 -37.31 3.54
CA ALA A 807 20.07 -38.48 4.30
C ALA A 807 20.00 -39.72 3.38
N PRO A 808 21.09 -40.49 3.20
CA PRO A 808 21.06 -41.67 2.36
C PRO A 808 20.06 -42.65 2.95
N PHE A 809 19.08 -43.05 2.14
CA PHE A 809 18.32 -44.26 2.42
C PHE A 809 19.34 -45.41 2.49
N SER A 810 19.69 -45.82 3.71
CA SER A 810 20.46 -47.03 3.96
C SER A 810 19.65 -48.21 3.42
N ALA A 811 19.95 -48.61 2.18
CA ALA A 811 19.48 -49.84 1.58
C ALA A 811 20.18 -51.04 2.25
N THR A 812 19.76 -51.37 3.47
CA THR A 812 19.97 -52.69 4.05
C THR A 812 18.71 -53.09 4.81
N GLY A 813 17.96 -54.05 4.26
CA GLY A 813 16.76 -54.58 4.92
C GLY A 813 15.73 -55.12 3.93
N SER A 814 15.89 -56.39 3.59
CA SER A 814 14.93 -57.25 2.88
C SER A 814 13.48 -57.07 3.33
N ALA A 815 12.56 -57.17 2.35
CA ALA A 815 11.11 -57.15 2.53
C ALA A 815 10.62 -58.11 3.64
N PRO A 816 9.66 -57.71 4.50
CA PRO A 816 9.06 -58.63 5.46
C PRO A 816 7.83 -59.30 4.85
N THR A 817 7.89 -60.63 4.73
CA THR A 817 6.72 -61.51 4.62
C THR A 817 5.92 -61.53 5.94
N PRO A 818 4.59 -61.65 5.91
CA PRO A 818 3.76 -61.61 7.11
C PRO A 818 3.57 -63.01 7.72
N THR A 819 3.82 -63.16 9.03
CA THR A 819 3.33 -64.32 9.81
C THR A 819 3.21 -63.98 11.32
N PRO A 820 2.38 -64.73 12.10
CA PRO A 820 1.44 -64.21 13.09
C PRO A 820 1.96 -64.31 14.56
N PRO A 821 1.15 -64.02 15.63
CA PRO A 821 1.63 -63.38 16.87
C PRO A 821 2.24 -64.32 17.94
N SER A 822 3.12 -63.72 18.76
CA SER A 822 3.54 -63.95 20.18
C SER A 822 3.46 -65.35 20.81
N PRO A 823 4.41 -65.79 21.67
CA PRO A 823 4.51 -65.17 23.02
C PRO A 823 5.89 -65.23 23.77
N ALA A 824 5.95 -64.44 24.84
CA ALA A 824 6.61 -64.69 26.15
C ALA A 824 8.14 -64.62 26.36
N GLY A 825 8.49 -63.97 27.49
CA GLY A 825 9.75 -64.09 28.25
C GLY A 825 10.87 -63.17 27.75
N GLY A 826 11.60 -62.39 28.55
CA GLY A 826 11.85 -62.40 29.98
C GLY A 826 13.32 -61.98 30.20
N ALA A 827 13.55 -61.17 31.24
CA ALA A 827 14.84 -60.92 31.90
C ALA A 827 15.90 -59.99 31.27
N ARG A 828 16.05 -58.84 31.95
CA ARG A 828 17.27 -58.12 32.40
C ARG A 828 18.64 -58.78 32.09
N VAL A 829 19.65 -57.93 31.82
CA VAL A 829 20.88 -57.77 32.65
C VAL A 829 21.70 -56.55 32.18
N ARG A 830 22.31 -55.88 33.16
CA ARG A 830 23.28 -54.77 33.09
C ARG A 830 24.67 -55.25 32.63
N SER A 831 25.48 -54.38 32.03
CA SER A 831 26.88 -54.20 32.47
C SER A 831 27.51 -52.90 31.96
N MET A 832 28.22 -52.23 32.88
CA MET A 832 29.12 -51.09 32.68
C MET A 832 30.50 -51.51 32.16
N SER A 833 31.25 -50.57 31.55
CA SER A 833 32.63 -50.16 31.92
C SER A 833 33.23 -49.31 30.78
N THR A 834 33.47 -48.00 30.91
CA THR A 834 34.69 -47.32 31.43
C THR A 834 36.02 -47.79 30.82
N PHE A 835 36.72 -46.89 30.13
CA PHE A 835 38.16 -46.63 30.32
C PHE A 835 38.52 -45.21 29.88
N ALA A 836 39.32 -44.55 30.72
CA ALA A 836 39.97 -43.26 30.51
C ALA A 836 41.49 -43.46 30.66
N LEU A 837 42.31 -42.62 30.01
CA LEU A 837 43.41 -41.82 30.60
C LEU A 837 44.48 -41.35 29.58
N GLN A 838 44.67 -40.03 29.50
CA GLN A 838 45.93 -39.22 29.66
C GLN A 838 47.17 -39.50 28.76
N LYS A 839 48.12 -38.58 28.46
CA LYS A 839 48.42 -37.13 28.63
C LYS A 839 49.78 -36.90 27.91
N ARG A 840 50.09 -35.68 27.43
CA ARG A 840 51.38 -34.95 27.62
C ARG A 840 51.33 -33.58 26.93
N GLY A 841 51.89 -32.57 27.59
CA GLY A 841 52.12 -31.21 27.06
C GLY A 841 53.54 -30.75 27.34
N TYR A 842 53.88 -29.50 26.98
CA TYR A 842 55.01 -28.73 27.52
C TYR A 842 54.77 -27.22 27.39
N ALA A 843 55.26 -26.47 28.38
CA ALA A 843 55.27 -25.02 28.60
C ALA A 843 56.57 -24.37 28.01
N THR A 844 56.91 -23.07 28.04
CA THR A 844 56.90 -22.00 29.07
C THR A 844 57.39 -20.66 28.46
N ALA A 845 57.07 -19.52 29.11
CA ALA A 845 57.63 -18.16 28.90
C ALA A 845 58.97 -17.92 29.65
N PRO A 846 59.59 -16.70 29.54
CA PRO A 846 59.89 -15.94 30.76
C PRO A 846 59.73 -14.39 30.70
N LYS A 847 59.68 -13.79 31.91
CA LYS A 847 59.64 -12.35 32.33
C LYS A 847 61.06 -11.71 32.25
N SER A 848 61.40 -10.43 32.51
CA SER A 848 60.94 -9.37 33.44
C SER A 848 61.74 -8.04 33.29
N SER A 849 61.25 -6.98 33.98
CA SER A 849 61.94 -5.74 34.49
C SER A 849 62.25 -4.63 33.46
N GLY A 850 62.12 -3.33 33.70
CA GLY A 850 61.82 -2.47 34.86
C GLY A 850 62.43 -1.08 34.58
N GLY A 851 61.81 0.03 34.98
CA GLY A 851 62.48 1.36 35.03
C GLY A 851 61.80 2.53 34.30
N THR A 852 61.75 3.65 35.02
CA THR A 852 61.02 4.92 34.84
C THR A 852 61.63 5.99 33.91
N TYR A 853 60.75 6.93 33.50
CA TYR A 853 60.92 8.35 33.08
C TYR A 853 61.60 8.71 31.74
N GLY A 854 60.85 9.45 30.91
CA GLY A 854 61.40 10.36 29.89
C GLY A 854 60.47 10.58 28.69
N ARG A 855 59.86 11.78 28.59
CA ARG A 855 59.32 12.31 27.32
C ARG A 855 60.45 12.39 26.28
N PRO A 856 60.18 12.12 24.99
CA PRO A 856 60.85 12.86 23.94
C PRO A 856 59.86 13.60 23.03
N SER A 857 60.36 14.76 22.62
CA SER A 857 59.83 15.78 21.73
C SER A 857 59.52 15.28 20.31
N ASN A 858 58.53 15.94 19.71
CA ASN A 858 58.36 16.07 18.26
C ASN A 858 59.69 16.50 17.62
N ASP A 859 60.07 15.83 16.54
CA ASP A 859 60.44 16.48 15.27
C ASP A 859 60.75 15.42 14.20
N GLY A 860 59.81 15.27 13.27
CA GLY A 860 59.98 14.58 11.99
C GLY A 860 59.03 15.27 10.98
N PRO A 861 59.45 15.50 9.72
CA PRO A 861 58.82 16.49 8.87
C PRO A 861 57.44 16.02 8.41
N VAL A 862 56.41 16.73 8.85
CA VAL A 862 55.03 16.52 8.42
C VAL A 862 54.85 17.22 7.08
N ASP A 863 54.37 16.46 6.10
CA ASP A 863 54.01 16.91 4.76
C ASP A 863 53.10 18.15 4.82
N SER A 864 53.54 19.24 4.19
CA SER A 864 52.89 20.56 4.23
C SER A 864 51.48 20.54 3.64
N ASN A 865 51.14 19.56 2.80
CA ASN A 865 49.78 19.35 2.29
C ASN A 865 48.83 18.74 3.33
N THR A 866 49.35 17.96 4.27
CA THR A 866 48.54 17.32 5.31
C THR A 866 48.21 18.31 6.43
N ASP A 867 49.15 19.21 6.75
CA ASP A 867 48.95 20.23 7.79
C ASP A 867 48.07 21.40 7.32
N SER A 868 48.11 21.74 6.03
CA SER A 868 47.18 22.72 5.43
C SER A 868 45.76 22.17 5.31
N MET A 869 45.57 20.89 4.99
CA MET A 869 44.25 20.25 5.07
C MET A 869 43.73 20.13 6.51
N ARG A 870 44.61 19.83 7.47
CA ARG A 870 44.22 19.76 8.89
C ARG A 870 43.74 21.13 9.43
N ARG A 871 44.41 22.22 9.05
CA ARG A 871 44.02 23.59 9.45
C ARG A 871 42.78 24.12 8.74
N MET A 872 42.43 23.60 7.56
CA MET A 872 41.13 23.90 6.92
C MET A 872 39.97 23.17 7.60
N ILE A 873 40.21 21.97 8.14
CA ILE A 873 39.17 21.12 8.75
C ILE A 873 38.98 21.44 10.24
N PHE A 874 40.05 21.86 10.94
CA PHE A 874 40.01 22.22 12.35
C PHE A 874 40.77 23.54 12.59
N PRO A 875 40.10 24.70 12.54
CA PRO A 875 40.74 25.96 12.91
C PRO A 875 41.05 25.96 14.42
N ASP A 876 42.22 26.46 14.81
CA ASP A 876 42.62 26.58 16.21
C ASP A 876 41.70 27.55 16.97
N ALA A 877 41.40 27.21 18.23
CA ALA A 877 40.52 28.00 19.09
C ALA A 877 41.09 29.40 19.39
N ALA A 878 40.29 30.44 19.17
CA ALA A 878 40.62 31.80 19.55
C ALA A 878 40.74 31.95 21.09
N PRO A 879 41.68 32.76 21.60
CA PRO A 879 41.84 32.99 23.03
C PRO A 879 40.64 33.75 23.59
N ALA A 880 40.19 33.33 24.77
CA ALA A 880 39.05 33.92 25.46
C ALA A 880 39.40 35.32 26.03
N ALA A 881 38.79 36.36 25.46
CA ALA A 881 38.20 37.52 26.15
C ALA A 881 37.80 38.60 25.12
N GLY A 882 36.51 38.68 24.79
CA GLY A 882 35.92 39.72 23.96
C GLY A 882 34.42 39.45 23.78
N SER A 883 33.58 40.48 23.85
CA SER A 883 32.11 40.35 23.89
C SER A 883 31.55 39.43 22.79
N ALA A 884 30.41 38.78 23.05
CA ALA A 884 29.75 37.80 22.17
C ALA A 884 29.55 38.25 20.71
N GLN A 885 29.61 39.56 20.45
CA GLN A 885 29.52 40.16 19.13
C GLN A 885 30.82 40.03 18.31
N ALA A 886 32.00 40.04 18.96
CA ALA A 886 33.29 39.86 18.30
C ALA A 886 33.56 38.41 17.88
N ALA A 887 33.05 37.42 18.63
CA ALA A 887 33.13 36.01 18.27
C ALA A 887 32.22 35.63 17.08
N LEU A 888 31.11 36.36 16.89
CA LEU A 888 30.23 36.18 15.74
C LEU A 888 30.85 36.74 14.44
N HIS A 889 31.63 37.82 14.55
CA HIS A 889 32.31 38.48 13.43
C HIS A 889 33.42 37.63 12.78
N SER A 890 34.09 36.74 13.53
CA SER A 890 35.17 35.89 13.02
C SER A 890 34.71 34.53 12.49
N ALA A 891 33.47 34.12 12.78
CA ALA A 891 32.92 32.81 12.43
C ALA A 891 32.02 32.81 11.18
N LEU A 892 31.73 33.98 10.61
CA LEU A 892 30.85 34.11 9.44
C LEU A 892 31.68 34.22 8.15
N PRO A 893 31.41 33.39 7.12
CA PRO A 893 32.18 33.39 5.86
C PRO A 893 31.89 34.60 4.94
N TYR A 894 31.11 35.58 5.40
CA TYR A 894 30.70 36.78 4.64
C TYR A 894 30.68 38.02 5.55
N PRO A 895 30.80 39.25 5.00
CA PRO A 895 30.76 40.49 5.79
C PRO A 895 29.51 40.61 6.66
N VAL A 896 29.61 41.29 7.81
CA VAL A 896 28.49 41.39 8.75
C VAL A 896 27.29 42.14 8.17
N GLU A 897 27.50 43.03 7.19
CA GLU A 897 26.40 43.63 6.45
C GLU A 897 25.56 42.60 5.69
N VAL A 898 26.17 41.49 5.24
CA VAL A 898 25.49 40.38 4.55
C VAL A 898 24.72 39.53 5.56
N HIS A 899 25.31 39.22 6.72
CA HIS A 899 24.62 38.50 7.79
C HIS A 899 23.41 39.29 8.31
N ASP A 900 23.59 40.58 8.58
CA ASP A 900 22.50 41.46 9.00
C ASP A 900 21.42 41.58 7.92
N THR A 901 21.80 41.58 6.64
CA THR A 901 20.84 41.58 5.54
C THR A 901 20.08 40.26 5.46
N ILE A 902 20.74 39.12 5.65
CA ILE A 902 20.10 37.79 5.71
C ILE A 902 19.18 37.71 6.93
N MET A 903 19.61 38.20 8.09
CA MET A 903 18.80 38.20 9.32
C MET A 903 17.61 39.16 9.21
N ARG A 904 17.77 40.33 8.59
CA ARG A 904 16.66 41.23 8.26
C ARG A 904 15.69 40.57 7.27
N ALA A 905 16.18 39.92 6.22
CA ALA A 905 15.35 39.18 5.25
C ALA A 905 14.63 37.99 5.90
N TRP A 906 15.29 37.26 6.80
CA TRP A 906 14.71 36.16 7.56
C TRP A 906 13.64 36.64 8.54
N ASN A 907 13.89 37.75 9.25
CA ASN A 907 12.92 38.35 10.14
C ASN A 907 11.72 38.93 9.39
N LEU A 908 11.95 39.53 8.21
CA LEU A 908 10.90 39.96 7.29
C LEU A 908 10.07 38.77 6.81
N HIS A 909 10.72 37.70 6.34
CA HIS A 909 10.04 36.47 5.94
C HIS A 909 9.22 35.86 7.09
N ARG A 910 9.77 35.79 8.32
CA ARG A 910 9.03 35.32 9.50
C ARG A 910 7.85 36.22 9.85
N ARG A 911 7.94 37.53 9.61
CA ARG A 911 6.84 38.47 9.80
C ARG A 911 5.77 38.28 8.74
N GLU A 912 6.15 38.16 7.47
CA GLU A 912 5.24 37.87 6.36
C GLU A 912 4.52 36.53 6.53
N GLN A 913 5.22 35.48 6.99
CA GLN A 913 4.62 34.19 7.33
C GLN A 913 3.60 34.30 8.48
N ARG A 914 3.92 35.07 9.53
CA ARG A 914 2.98 35.34 10.63
C ARG A 914 1.78 36.15 10.17
N GLU A 915 1.97 37.15 9.30
CA GLU A 915 0.89 37.95 8.74
C GLU A 915 0.01 37.13 7.80
N ALA A 916 0.59 36.24 6.98
CA ALA A 916 -0.12 35.29 6.13
C ALA A 916 -0.92 34.27 6.97
N GLN A 917 -0.32 33.72 8.02
CA GLN A 917 -1.00 32.83 8.96
C GLN A 917 -2.16 33.53 9.69
N ARG A 918 -1.95 34.78 10.12
CA ARG A 918 -3.00 35.61 10.74
C ARG A 918 -4.13 35.90 9.75
N LYS A 919 -3.81 36.18 8.49
CA LYS A 919 -4.79 36.39 7.42
C LYS A 919 -5.59 35.12 7.15
N ASP A 920 -4.95 33.97 7.06
CA ASP A 920 -5.60 32.65 6.92
C ASP A 920 -6.52 32.33 8.10
N LEU A 921 -6.05 32.55 9.34
CA LEU A 921 -6.87 32.38 10.55
C LEU A 921 -8.08 33.31 10.58
N ASN A 922 -7.92 34.56 10.12
CA ASN A 922 -9.04 35.52 10.03
C ASN A 922 -10.05 35.10 8.97
N VAL A 923 -9.61 34.60 7.81
CA VAL A 923 -10.50 34.07 6.76
C VAL A 923 -11.26 32.85 7.27
N LYS A 924 -10.60 31.92 7.97
CA LYS A 924 -11.24 30.75 8.59
C LYS A 924 -12.25 31.16 9.65
N ARG A 925 -11.93 32.15 10.49
CA ARG A 925 -12.84 32.68 11.51
C ARG A 925 -14.08 33.31 10.87
N SER A 926 -13.90 34.16 9.86
CA SER A 926 -14.98 34.79 9.12
C SER A 926 -15.90 33.78 8.43
N ARG A 927 -15.34 32.76 7.76
CA ARG A 927 -16.13 31.67 7.17
C ARG A 927 -16.91 30.85 8.20
N MET A 928 -16.33 30.62 9.37
CA MET A 928 -17.01 29.94 10.47
C MET A 928 -18.17 30.80 11.02
N GLU A 929 -17.96 32.10 11.17
CA GLU A 929 -19.00 33.05 11.59
C GLU A 929 -20.15 33.11 10.57
N GLU A 930 -19.85 33.16 9.27
CA GLU A 930 -20.84 33.09 8.19
C GLU A 930 -21.61 31.76 8.20
N ALA A 931 -20.92 30.64 8.37
CA ALA A 931 -21.54 29.32 8.46
C ALA A 931 -22.44 29.18 9.70
N CYS A 932 -22.04 29.76 10.84
CA CYS A 932 -22.84 29.83 12.05
C CYS A 932 -24.07 30.72 11.87
N ALA A 933 -23.93 31.87 11.21
CA ALA A 933 -25.04 32.78 10.89
C ALA A 933 -26.04 32.13 9.91
N ALA A 934 -25.53 31.43 8.88
CA ALA A 934 -26.34 30.66 7.94
C ALA A 934 -27.11 29.54 8.65
N LEU A 935 -26.44 28.79 9.53
CA LEU A 935 -27.09 27.75 10.33
C LEU A 935 -28.17 28.31 11.26
N LYS A 936 -27.90 29.46 11.91
CA LYS A 936 -28.87 30.17 12.75
C LYS A 936 -30.12 30.59 11.97
N LYS A 937 -29.96 30.97 10.70
CA LYS A 937 -31.06 31.37 9.81
C LYS A 937 -31.84 30.18 9.24
N GLN A 938 -31.14 29.12 8.83
CA GLN A 938 -31.75 27.95 8.19
C GLN A 938 -32.38 26.97 9.18
N SER A 939 -31.80 26.82 10.39
CA SER A 939 -32.32 25.94 11.42
C SER A 939 -32.04 26.50 12.82
N PRO A 940 -32.88 27.44 13.32
CA PRO A 940 -32.69 28.09 14.62
C PRO A 940 -32.61 27.09 15.78
N LYS A 941 -33.35 25.98 15.69
CA LYS A 941 -33.37 24.90 16.69
C LYS A 941 -32.05 24.12 16.71
N LEU A 942 -31.50 23.78 15.53
CA LEU A 942 -30.21 23.09 15.43
C LEU A 942 -29.06 24.01 15.90
N PHE A 943 -29.11 25.29 15.54
CA PHE A 943 -28.15 26.29 16.01
C PHE A 943 -28.22 26.47 17.55
N ALA A 944 -29.42 26.55 18.14
CA ALA A 944 -29.58 26.65 19.58
C ALA A 944 -29.05 25.42 20.32
N GLN A 945 -29.31 24.21 19.80
CA GLN A 945 -28.77 22.96 20.34
C GLN A 945 -27.24 22.88 20.23
N ALA A 946 -26.70 23.34 19.11
CA ALA A 946 -25.27 23.43 18.86
C ALA A 946 -24.58 24.46 19.78
N ALA A 947 -25.15 25.66 19.94
CA ALA A 947 -24.56 26.76 20.71
C ALA A 947 -24.72 26.64 22.23
N TYR A 948 -25.46 25.64 22.73
CA TYR A 948 -25.72 25.45 24.16
C TYR A 948 -24.47 24.96 24.89
N ARG A 949 -23.82 25.84 25.66
CA ARG A 949 -22.67 25.49 26.51
C ARG A 949 -23.15 24.93 27.84
N VAL A 950 -22.74 23.70 28.16
CA VAL A 950 -22.89 23.13 29.49
C VAL A 950 -21.51 22.89 30.09
N ALA A 951 -21.37 23.12 31.40
CA ALA A 951 -20.21 22.66 32.15
C ALA A 951 -19.98 21.15 31.89
N PRO A 952 -18.73 20.65 31.90
CA PRO A 952 -18.39 19.29 31.47
C PRO A 952 -19.18 18.15 32.15
N ASN A 953 -19.86 18.46 33.26
CA ASN A 953 -20.53 17.52 34.13
C ASN A 953 -22.08 17.61 34.08
N LYS A 954 -22.67 18.48 33.26
CA LYS A 954 -24.14 18.64 33.13
C LYS A 954 -24.58 18.44 31.66
N ARG A 955 -25.80 17.90 31.46
CA ARG A 955 -26.41 17.63 30.14
C ARG A 955 -27.54 18.62 29.85
N HIS A 956 -27.92 18.77 28.57
CA HIS A 956 -29.07 19.58 28.18
C HIS A 956 -30.37 18.94 28.72
N PRO A 957 -31.36 19.71 29.23
CA PRO A 957 -32.60 19.18 29.81
C PRO A 957 -33.35 18.20 28.89
N ASP A 958 -33.51 18.53 27.60
CA ASP A 958 -34.14 17.64 26.62
C ASP A 958 -33.37 16.33 26.38
N GLU A 959 -32.05 16.36 26.49
CA GLU A 959 -31.19 15.17 26.37
C GLU A 959 -31.35 14.27 27.60
N GLN A 960 -31.46 14.88 28.78
CA GLN A 960 -31.77 14.17 30.02
C GLN A 960 -33.16 13.53 29.97
N ALA A 961 -34.18 14.26 29.52
CA ALA A 961 -35.54 13.75 29.35
C ALA A 961 -35.61 12.59 28.33
N ARG A 962 -34.88 12.71 27.22
CA ARG A 962 -34.81 11.65 26.20
C ARG A 962 -34.10 10.38 26.69
N LEU A 963 -33.07 10.53 27.52
CA LEU A 963 -32.38 9.40 28.13
C LEU A 963 -33.21 8.72 29.22
N VAL A 964 -34.01 9.48 29.99
CA VAL A 964 -34.98 8.93 30.95
C VAL A 964 -36.07 8.15 30.20
N LYS A 965 -36.61 8.71 29.11
CA LYS A 965 -37.61 8.04 28.26
C LYS A 965 -37.09 6.75 27.61
N LEU A 966 -35.80 6.68 27.32
CA LEU A 966 -35.14 5.50 26.74
C LEU A 966 -34.63 4.49 27.79
N GLY A 967 -34.92 4.69 29.09
CA GLY A 967 -34.47 3.80 30.17
C GLY A 967 -32.95 3.82 30.42
N LEU A 968 -32.24 4.83 29.88
CA LEU A 968 -30.78 4.98 29.92
C LEU A 968 -30.30 5.96 31.00
N ALA A 969 -31.21 6.59 31.74
CA ALA A 969 -30.95 7.43 32.91
C ALA A 969 -32.14 7.36 33.90
N GLY A 970 -31.89 7.47 35.21
CA GLY A 970 -32.95 7.50 36.22
C GLY A 970 -33.60 8.88 36.35
N GLY A 971 -34.95 8.92 36.40
CA GLY A 971 -35.70 10.13 36.76
C GLY A 971 -35.59 10.46 38.26
N GLU A 972 -36.06 11.64 38.66
CA GLU A 972 -36.16 12.00 40.09
C GLU A 972 -37.01 10.95 40.83
N GLY A 973 -36.39 10.21 41.76
CA GLY A 973 -37.03 9.11 42.48
C GLY A 973 -36.70 7.69 41.99
N GLY A 974 -35.88 7.52 40.94
CA GLY A 974 -35.27 6.22 40.61
C GLY A 974 -36.18 5.17 39.95
N LYS A 975 -37.26 5.57 39.25
CA LYS A 975 -38.08 4.67 38.41
C LYS A 975 -38.23 5.22 36.99
N SER A 976 -38.28 4.32 36.00
CA SER A 976 -38.65 4.59 34.60
C SER A 976 -40.19 4.69 34.48
N GLU A 977 -40.70 5.51 33.55
CA GLU A 977 -42.15 5.72 33.36
C GLU A 977 -42.90 4.47 32.85
N GLU A 978 -42.22 3.46 32.32
CA GLU A 978 -42.84 2.28 31.68
C GLU A 978 -42.56 0.95 32.40
N GLY A 979 -42.03 0.95 33.63
CA GLY A 979 -41.92 -0.27 34.45
C GLY A 979 -40.90 -1.32 33.99
N GLU A 980 -40.11 -1.05 32.95
CA GLU A 980 -39.00 -1.91 32.52
C GLU A 980 -37.67 -1.58 33.22
N THR A 981 -36.86 -2.62 33.42
CA THR A 981 -35.54 -2.58 34.09
C THR A 981 -34.59 -1.57 33.45
N VAL A 982 -34.10 -0.63 34.27
CA VAL A 982 -33.08 0.35 33.90
C VAL A 982 -31.80 -0.37 33.45
N LEU A 983 -31.30 -0.04 32.25
CA LEU A 983 -29.98 -0.51 31.79
C LEU A 983 -28.90 0.08 32.70
N VAL A 984 -28.21 -0.77 33.48
CA VAL A 984 -27.15 -0.32 34.40
C VAL A 984 -25.77 -0.72 33.87
N GLY A 985 -24.77 0.13 34.09
CA GLY A 985 -23.37 -0.21 33.88
C GLY A 985 -22.75 0.27 32.57
N ALA A 986 -21.73 -0.45 32.08
CA ALA A 986 -20.86 -0.03 30.99
C ALA A 986 -21.58 0.10 29.64
N GLU A 987 -22.63 -0.68 29.41
CA GLU A 987 -23.39 -0.71 28.16
C GLU A 987 -24.30 0.52 28.01
N ALA A 988 -24.98 0.92 29.10
CA ALA A 988 -25.74 2.17 29.16
C ALA A 988 -24.83 3.39 28.94
N ARG A 989 -23.62 3.38 29.54
CA ARG A 989 -22.61 4.43 29.33
C ARG A 989 -22.12 4.48 27.89
N ARG A 990 -21.96 3.32 27.22
CA ARG A 990 -21.49 3.23 25.83
C ARG A 990 -22.57 3.70 24.84
N LYS A 991 -23.83 3.30 25.02
CA LYS A 991 -24.97 3.79 24.21
C LYS A 991 -25.22 5.29 24.42
N ALA A 992 -25.17 5.79 25.66
CA ALA A 992 -25.29 7.22 25.94
C ALA A 992 -24.15 8.06 25.32
N ARG A 993 -22.90 7.55 25.32
CA ARG A 993 -21.76 8.21 24.64
C ARG A 993 -21.93 8.24 23.12
N THR A 994 -22.49 7.19 22.54
CA THR A 994 -22.73 7.07 21.10
C THR A 994 -23.83 8.04 20.64
N LEU A 995 -24.85 8.26 21.48
CA LEU A 995 -25.88 9.28 21.24
C LEU A 995 -25.34 10.71 21.42
N ALA A 996 -24.41 10.92 22.36
CA ALA A 996 -23.83 12.24 22.66
C ALA A 996 -22.74 12.71 21.67
N SER A 997 -22.26 11.86 20.74
CA SER A 997 -21.19 12.22 19.79
C SER A 997 -21.63 13.12 18.63
N GLN A 998 -22.90 13.51 18.58
CA GLN A 998 -23.44 14.47 17.60
C GLN A 998 -23.44 15.91 18.15
N ARG A 999 -22.28 16.41 18.60
CA ARG A 999 -22.08 17.83 18.93
C ARG A 999 -21.33 18.55 17.80
N LEU A 1000 -21.41 19.88 17.77
CA LEU A 1000 -20.85 20.85 16.79
C LEU A 1000 -19.59 20.43 16.00
N HIS A 1001 -18.68 19.68 16.62
CA HIS A 1001 -17.50 19.08 15.97
C HIS A 1001 -17.82 18.06 14.85
N GLY A 1002 -19.09 17.75 14.56
CA GLY A 1002 -19.50 16.93 13.41
C GLY A 1002 -20.14 17.71 12.26
N LEU A 1003 -20.55 18.97 12.47
CA LEU A 1003 -21.41 19.71 11.52
C LEU A 1003 -20.63 20.49 10.45
N PHE A 1004 -19.35 20.79 10.68
CA PHE A 1004 -18.51 21.52 9.73
C PHE A 1004 -17.23 20.74 9.44
N PRO A 1005 -16.78 20.62 8.18
CA PRO A 1005 -15.50 20.01 7.81
C PRO A 1005 -14.33 20.53 8.66
N ARG A 1006 -13.34 19.68 8.96
CA ARG A 1006 -12.21 20.02 9.86
C ARG A 1006 -11.41 21.22 9.33
N GLU A 1007 -11.41 21.40 8.02
CA GLU A 1007 -10.72 22.41 7.24
C GLU A 1007 -11.32 23.81 7.43
N MET A 1008 -12.60 23.90 7.84
CA MET A 1008 -13.27 25.17 8.16
C MET A 1008 -13.08 25.61 9.62
N ARG A 1009 -12.49 24.77 10.48
CA ARG A 1009 -12.37 25.02 11.91
C ARG A 1009 -11.09 25.81 12.21
N ALA A 1010 -11.21 26.90 12.96
CA ALA A 1010 -10.04 27.46 13.65
C ALA A 1010 -9.55 26.44 14.71
N PRO A 1011 -8.23 26.28 14.94
CA PRO A 1011 -7.73 25.40 16.01
C PRO A 1011 -8.36 25.80 17.34
N THR A 1012 -9.06 24.88 17.99
CA THR A 1012 -9.64 25.11 19.31
C THR A 1012 -8.59 24.80 20.37
N ASP A 1013 -7.63 25.68 20.56
CA ASP A 1013 -6.97 25.79 21.87
C ASP A 1013 -7.96 26.52 22.77
N THR A 1014 -8.70 25.76 23.58
CA THR A 1014 -9.56 26.36 24.60
C THR A 1014 -8.63 26.99 25.64
N PRO A 1015 -8.66 28.32 25.87
CA PRO A 1015 -7.83 28.92 26.89
C PRO A 1015 -8.24 28.41 28.28
N SER A 1016 -7.26 28.26 29.17
CA SER A 1016 -7.48 28.01 30.60
C SER A 1016 -8.41 29.09 31.18
N ARG A 1017 -9.24 28.70 32.16
CA ARG A 1017 -10.16 29.59 32.89
C ARG A 1017 -9.44 30.72 33.66
N ASN A 1018 -8.12 30.60 33.80
CA ASN A 1018 -7.22 31.68 34.19
C ASN A 1018 -6.47 32.11 32.93
N GLY A 1019 -6.74 33.31 32.41
CA GLY A 1019 -6.17 33.82 31.16
C GLY A 1019 -4.64 33.72 31.09
N TRP A 1020 -4.08 33.82 29.88
CA TRP A 1020 -2.63 33.95 29.69
C TRP A 1020 -2.08 35.07 30.57
N PRO A 1021 -0.97 34.87 31.30
CA PRO A 1021 -0.28 36.00 31.91
C PRO A 1021 0.10 36.99 30.80
N ALA A 1022 -0.25 38.27 31.00
CA ALA A 1022 0.23 39.31 30.12
C ALA A 1022 1.76 39.27 30.11
N TYR A 1023 2.35 39.07 28.93
CA TYR A 1023 3.78 39.27 28.74
C TYR A 1023 4.06 40.77 28.96
N GLN A 1024 4.61 41.10 30.13
CA GLN A 1024 5.29 42.37 30.34
C GLN A 1024 6.58 42.31 29.52
N ALA A 1025 6.79 43.29 28.65
CA ALA A 1025 8.07 43.49 27.99
C ALA A 1025 9.15 43.69 29.07
N PRO A 1026 10.33 43.05 28.96
CA PRO A 1026 11.50 43.52 29.69
C PRO A 1026 11.83 44.93 29.19
N ASP A 1027 11.98 45.86 30.13
CA ASP A 1027 12.39 47.23 29.89
C ASP A 1027 13.63 47.31 28.97
N GLU A 1028 13.64 48.36 28.16
CA GLU A 1028 14.81 48.85 27.45
C GLU A 1028 15.88 49.31 28.43
N SER A 1029 17.03 48.60 28.45
CA SER A 1029 18.34 49.18 28.75
C SER A 1029 19.42 48.43 27.99
#